data_AF-A0A177B5W0-F1
#
_entry.id   AF-A0A177B5W0-F1
#
_cell.length_a   1.000
_cell.length_b   1.000
_cell.length_c   1.000
_cell.angle_alpha   90.00
_cell.angle_beta   90.00
_cell.angle_gamma   90.00
#
_symmetry.space_group_name_H-M   'P 1'
#
loop_
_entity.id
_entity.type
_entity.pdbx_description
1 polymer ?
#
loop_
_entity_poly.entity_id
_entity_poly.type
_entity_poly.pdbx_seq_one_letter_code
_entity_poly.pdbx_strand_id
1 'polypeptide(L)'
;MSAFIGNELCIESLQNDVVDINRLIIKLIGNVDEDFKTLSWKFPNKNALHIDIDSLIECHKFVPNCMQNKEPTDNEVNHIVSLELLIDRCMLMFEVTNHLLEKQIGCTTSDDCSKSLTETIQSLYSHLEQIKSFGLKNFDYYSNSNKTSEPSEKMINEKLDTNSLKPFQKLLNSDDSEALLILDEIAEQLKSHLGNQHIPSKLQNSEIRENEIEKFYENLCCDLQRLLKYYSQQKMEKDELSIKCEKIEKNLKFHSLLSLNCQKELKNDKNTFQTKIDSLDEDIKQLHLQIKMKDDLLNLKNVKIEKFIKDENISVMEKKELLKKNEILEQSKEELNFIKESFKLVNKNNTEMEQKLNQIKSENKILNSKNNEIIQENEINCKNIDNIQNHNKELDKKRKSLIDKLVEIDQKYENLKCENITLKENNNKECTKNEKLNEKILMKNMENKTLKKKSDKFEIELKNQINLLKEKREKIINLNDEIIKLKENDRLLEKNYPEFNANVTEDQNDMKKTNVAYDMNMQIKANIRRIEKMKKQNIELNCLIKEISTKKTETNDSCYESNLTDIKDNEKENMYTSKDYDLLFEQHVDKASENKKQINNETLNAIGIYSHIKKLNTISDENSNTSSAQRRILVSHRKSNRRYCCNSCKRSYLSVHALKSHEMYCSM
;
A
#
# COMPACT_ATOMS: atom_id res chain seq x y z
N MET A 1 16.63 8.91 18.09
CA MET A 1 16.66 7.92 16.99
C MET A 1 18.05 7.66 16.43
N SER A 2 18.97 8.64 16.33
CA SER A 2 20.33 8.41 15.80
C SER A 2 21.19 7.42 16.60
N ALA A 3 20.91 7.22 17.90
CA ALA A 3 21.69 6.34 18.76
C ALA A 3 21.66 4.83 18.40
N PHE A 4 20.74 4.41 17.54
CA PHE A 4 20.56 2.99 17.16
C PHE A 4 21.13 2.65 15.77
N ILE A 5 21.46 3.66 14.96
CA ILE A 5 22.02 3.44 13.63
C ILE A 5 23.43 2.87 13.82
N GLY A 6 23.73 1.77 13.11
CA GLY A 6 24.99 1.06 13.25
C GLY A 6 25.13 0.15 14.49
N ASN A 7 24.09 -0.01 15.30
CA ASN A 7 24.10 -0.98 16.40
C ASN A 7 24.09 -2.43 15.88
N GLU A 8 24.97 -3.28 16.41
CA GLU A 8 25.11 -4.71 16.07
C GLU A 8 23.78 -5.46 16.13
N LEU A 9 23.06 -5.37 17.25
CA LEU A 9 21.80 -6.08 17.46
C LEU A 9 20.72 -5.64 16.47
N CYS A 10 20.70 -4.36 16.09
CA CYS A 10 19.77 -3.86 15.09
C CYS A 10 20.09 -4.40 13.69
N ILE A 11 21.37 -4.44 13.32
CA ILE A 11 21.80 -5.00 12.03
C ILE A 11 21.48 -6.49 11.96
N GLU A 12 21.81 -7.25 13.00
CA GLU A 12 21.52 -8.69 13.06
C GLU A 12 20.01 -8.96 13.00
N SER A 13 19.20 -8.20 13.75
CA SER A 13 17.74 -8.33 13.70
C SER A 13 17.19 -8.06 12.31
N LEU A 14 17.60 -6.95 11.67
CA LEU A 14 17.17 -6.62 10.31
C LEU A 14 17.57 -7.69 9.30
N GLN A 15 18.77 -8.26 9.42
CA GLN A 15 19.24 -9.33 8.56
C GLN A 15 18.41 -10.61 8.74
N ASN A 16 18.06 -10.97 9.97
CA ASN A 16 17.18 -12.10 10.23
C ASN A 16 15.79 -11.88 9.61
N ASP A 17 15.23 -10.67 9.76
CA ASP A 17 13.94 -10.31 9.15
C ASP A 17 13.99 -10.42 7.61
N VAL A 18 15.09 -9.96 6.99
CA VAL A 18 15.31 -10.11 5.54
C VAL A 18 15.34 -11.59 5.12
N VAL A 19 16.05 -12.45 5.87
CA VAL A 19 16.12 -13.89 5.59
C VAL A 19 14.74 -14.53 5.71
N ASP A 20 13.98 -14.22 6.75
CA ASP A 20 12.69 -14.82 7.02
C ASP A 20 11.64 -14.43 5.96
N ILE A 21 11.59 -13.15 5.57
CA ILE A 21 10.75 -12.71 4.46
C ILE A 21 11.19 -13.38 3.16
N ASN A 22 12.49 -13.47 2.89
CA ASN A 22 12.98 -14.12 1.67
C ASN A 22 12.60 -15.61 1.61
N ARG A 23 12.67 -16.35 2.73
CA ARG A 23 12.20 -17.74 2.83
C ARG A 23 10.71 -17.86 2.52
N LEU A 24 9.89 -16.90 3.00
CA LEU A 24 8.47 -16.88 2.72
C LEU A 24 8.18 -16.61 1.24
N ILE A 25 8.89 -15.64 0.64
CA ILE A 25 8.81 -15.34 -0.80
C ILE A 25 9.14 -16.58 -1.64
N ILE A 26 10.22 -17.30 -1.31
CA ILE A 26 10.60 -18.55 -2.01
C ILE A 26 9.46 -19.58 -1.96
N LYS A 27 8.77 -19.73 -0.81
CA LYS A 27 7.61 -20.63 -0.69
C LYS A 27 6.44 -20.18 -1.56
N LEU A 28 6.16 -18.88 -1.62
CA LEU A 28 5.05 -18.34 -2.40
C LEU A 28 5.29 -18.43 -3.92
N ILE A 29 6.52 -18.16 -4.36
CA ILE A 29 6.90 -18.23 -5.79
C ILE A 29 6.72 -19.64 -6.36
N GLY A 30 6.85 -20.69 -5.54
CA GLY A 30 6.56 -22.05 -5.99
C GLY A 30 5.14 -22.25 -6.54
N ASN A 31 4.21 -21.34 -6.24
CA ASN A 31 2.83 -21.34 -6.73
C ASN A 31 2.58 -20.33 -7.86
N VAL A 32 3.59 -19.56 -8.24
CA VAL A 32 3.53 -18.54 -9.29
C VAL A 32 3.98 -19.14 -10.63
N ASP A 33 3.48 -18.59 -11.74
CA ASP A 33 3.88 -19.04 -13.08
C ASP A 33 5.36 -18.71 -13.38
N GLU A 34 6.01 -19.56 -14.18
CA GLU A 34 7.43 -19.41 -14.56
C GLU A 34 7.74 -18.06 -15.25
N ASP A 35 6.71 -17.42 -15.83
CA ASP A 35 6.83 -16.14 -16.52
C ASP A 35 6.76 -14.91 -15.61
N PHE A 36 6.53 -15.09 -14.30
CA PHE A 36 6.48 -13.97 -13.36
C PHE A 36 7.85 -13.31 -13.23
N LYS A 37 7.93 -12.09 -13.74
CA LYS A 37 9.13 -11.25 -13.73
C LYS A 37 8.80 -9.95 -13.06
N THR A 38 9.48 -9.69 -11.95
CA THR A 38 9.47 -8.38 -11.32
C THR A 38 10.88 -7.89 -11.04
N LEU A 39 11.06 -6.58 -11.06
CA LEU A 39 12.34 -5.91 -10.83
C LEU A 39 12.47 -5.60 -9.34
N SER A 40 13.69 -5.71 -8.82
CA SER A 40 13.96 -5.32 -7.45
C SER A 40 13.80 -3.82 -7.27
N TRP A 41 13.13 -3.43 -6.18
CA TRP A 41 13.02 -2.04 -5.77
C TRP A 41 14.40 -1.42 -5.48
N LYS A 42 15.28 -2.16 -4.80
CA LYS A 42 16.63 -1.72 -4.47
C LYS A 42 17.62 -1.82 -5.63
N PHE A 43 17.47 -2.83 -6.48
CA PHE A 43 18.30 -3.06 -7.66
C PHE A 43 17.44 -3.09 -8.93
N PRO A 44 17.00 -1.93 -9.46
CA PRO A 44 16.02 -1.85 -10.55
C PRO A 44 16.42 -2.58 -11.84
N ASN A 45 17.73 -2.79 -12.02
CA ASN A 45 18.28 -3.47 -13.19
C ASN A 45 18.38 -5.00 -13.02
N LYS A 46 17.91 -5.55 -11.90
CA LYS A 46 17.96 -6.99 -11.59
C LYS A 46 16.55 -7.52 -11.34
N ASN A 47 16.31 -8.75 -11.77
CA ASN A 47 15.11 -9.47 -11.38
C ASN A 47 15.15 -9.70 -9.85
N ALA A 48 14.06 -9.33 -9.17
CA ALA A 48 13.96 -9.40 -7.71
C ALA A 48 14.12 -10.84 -7.18
N LEU A 49 13.75 -11.85 -7.99
CA LEU A 49 13.85 -13.27 -7.64
C LEU A 49 15.29 -13.81 -7.72
N HIS A 50 16.14 -13.17 -8.52
CA HIS A 50 17.52 -13.62 -8.75
C HIS A 50 18.53 -12.93 -7.84
N ILE A 51 18.06 -12.21 -6.83
CA ILE A 51 18.93 -11.56 -5.86
C ILE A 51 19.40 -12.61 -4.87
N ASP A 52 20.72 -12.81 -4.81
CA ASP A 52 21.37 -13.63 -3.80
C ASP A 52 21.41 -12.87 -2.46
N ILE A 53 20.37 -13.10 -1.65
CA ILE A 53 20.19 -12.46 -0.34
C ILE A 53 21.27 -12.90 0.65
N ASP A 54 21.67 -14.17 0.62
CA ASP A 54 22.67 -14.69 1.55
C ASP A 54 24.04 -14.03 1.31
N SER A 55 24.46 -13.90 0.04
CA SER A 55 25.68 -13.16 -0.31
C SER A 55 25.60 -11.68 0.09
N LEU A 56 24.44 -11.04 -0.06
CA LEU A 56 24.26 -9.64 0.32
C LEU A 56 24.33 -9.45 1.84
N ILE A 57 23.68 -10.32 2.62
CA ILE A 57 23.75 -10.27 4.09
C ILE A 57 25.18 -10.49 4.57
N GLU A 58 25.89 -11.46 3.99
CA GLU A 58 27.30 -11.73 4.32
C GLU A 58 28.19 -10.50 4.08
N CYS A 59 27.93 -9.74 3.01
CA CYS A 59 28.70 -8.54 2.66
C CYS A 59 28.42 -7.35 3.58
N HIS A 60 27.32 -7.35 4.34
CA HIS A 60 26.89 -6.22 5.17
C HIS A 60 26.76 -6.59 6.65
N LYS A 61 27.52 -7.58 7.13
CA LYS A 61 27.58 -7.93 8.56
C LYS A 61 28.15 -6.79 9.40
N PHE A 62 27.82 -6.80 10.69
CA PHE A 62 28.42 -5.89 11.65
C PHE A 62 29.96 -6.05 11.67
N VAL A 63 30.67 -4.92 11.66
CA VAL A 63 32.13 -4.84 11.72
C VAL A 63 32.54 -4.31 13.09
N PRO A 64 33.10 -5.15 13.98
CA PRO A 64 33.58 -4.68 15.27
C PRO A 64 34.75 -3.70 15.11
N ASN A 65 34.77 -2.66 15.95
CA ASN A 65 35.81 -1.62 16.01
C ASN A 65 35.95 -0.73 14.75
N CYS A 66 34.86 -0.48 14.01
CA CYS A 66 34.90 0.55 12.97
C CYS A 66 35.19 1.93 13.62
N MET A 67 36.31 2.55 13.28
CA MET A 67 36.70 3.84 13.89
C MET A 67 35.68 4.92 13.52
N GLN A 68 35.17 5.62 14.54
CA GLN A 68 34.31 6.80 14.38
C GLN A 68 35.12 8.00 13.86
N ASN A 69 35.40 8.01 12.57
CA ASN A 69 35.79 9.23 11.87
C ASN A 69 34.52 10.00 11.49
N LYS A 70 34.65 11.26 11.03
CA LYS A 70 33.52 12.13 10.64
C LYS A 70 32.66 11.63 9.46
N GLU A 71 32.92 10.44 8.94
CA GLU A 71 32.14 9.79 7.88
C GLU A 71 31.21 8.74 8.52
N PRO A 72 30.05 8.42 7.89
CA PRO A 72 29.20 7.35 8.38
C PRO A 72 30.02 6.08 8.53
N THR A 73 29.97 5.50 9.72
CA THR A 73 30.68 4.27 10.04
C THR A 73 30.20 3.15 9.11
N ASP A 74 31.07 2.19 8.80
CA ASP A 74 30.69 1.02 7.98
C ASP A 74 29.43 0.33 8.52
N ASN A 75 29.24 0.34 9.84
CA ASN A 75 28.05 -0.21 10.48
C ASN A 75 26.78 0.61 10.23
N GLU A 76 26.86 1.94 10.18
CA GLU A 76 25.71 2.77 9.80
C GLU A 76 25.29 2.49 8.35
N VAL A 77 26.26 2.31 7.45
CA VAL A 77 25.99 1.91 6.05
C VAL A 77 25.35 0.52 6.01
N ASN A 78 25.91 -0.45 6.74
CA ASN A 78 25.40 -1.81 6.79
C ASN A 78 23.98 -1.89 7.38
N HIS A 79 23.67 -1.05 8.38
CA HIS A 79 22.33 -0.91 8.92
C HIS A 79 21.36 -0.39 7.85
N ILE A 80 21.71 0.69 7.16
CA ILE A 80 20.87 1.27 6.10
C ILE A 80 20.64 0.24 4.99
N VAL A 81 21.69 -0.46 4.53
CA VAL A 81 21.56 -1.48 3.49
C VAL A 81 20.65 -2.63 3.95
N SER A 82 20.78 -3.09 5.19
CA SER A 82 19.92 -4.16 5.72
C SER A 82 18.45 -3.73 5.78
N LEU A 83 18.17 -2.48 6.14
CA LEU A 83 16.82 -1.91 6.11
C LEU A 83 16.28 -1.78 4.67
N GLU A 84 17.10 -1.33 3.72
CA GLU A 84 16.70 -1.22 2.31
C GLU A 84 16.43 -2.60 1.69
N LEU A 85 17.20 -3.63 2.07
CA LEU A 85 16.93 -5.01 1.67
C LEU A 85 15.61 -5.52 2.26
N LEU A 86 15.28 -5.16 3.50
CA LEU A 86 14.01 -5.52 4.12
C LEU A 86 12.83 -4.93 3.34
N ILE A 87 12.91 -3.63 3.01
CA ILE A 87 11.90 -2.94 2.20
C ILE A 87 11.76 -3.62 0.83
N ASP A 88 12.88 -3.90 0.17
CA ASP A 88 12.91 -4.56 -1.14
C ASP A 88 12.23 -5.94 -1.11
N ARG A 89 12.49 -6.75 -0.07
CA ARG A 89 11.83 -8.04 0.11
C ARG A 89 10.35 -7.89 0.42
N CYS A 90 9.94 -6.94 1.27
CA CYS A 90 8.52 -6.65 1.53
C CYS A 90 7.77 -6.28 0.24
N MET A 91 8.35 -5.42 -0.60
CA MET A 91 7.75 -5.04 -1.88
C MET A 91 7.57 -6.22 -2.82
N LEU A 92 8.59 -7.09 -2.92
CA LEU A 92 8.49 -8.32 -3.70
C LEU A 92 7.40 -9.26 -3.16
N MET A 93 7.31 -9.41 -1.84
CA MET A 93 6.25 -10.20 -1.21
C MET A 93 4.86 -9.66 -1.60
N PHE A 94 4.66 -8.34 -1.54
CA PHE A 94 3.39 -7.73 -1.96
C PHE A 94 3.07 -8.00 -3.42
N GLU A 95 4.02 -7.85 -4.35
CA GLU A 95 3.80 -8.15 -5.76
C GLU A 95 3.49 -9.62 -6.01
N VAL A 96 4.21 -10.54 -5.37
CA VAL A 96 3.95 -11.98 -5.47
C VAL A 96 2.54 -12.30 -4.97
N THR A 97 2.15 -11.74 -3.82
CA THR A 97 0.80 -11.96 -3.29
C THR A 97 -0.28 -11.36 -4.17
N ASN A 98 -0.08 -10.16 -4.71
CA ASN A 98 -1.04 -9.52 -5.60
C ASN A 98 -1.22 -10.34 -6.89
N HIS A 99 -0.13 -10.85 -7.46
CA HIS A 99 -0.19 -11.70 -8.65
C HIS A 99 -0.92 -13.03 -8.41
N LEU A 100 -0.68 -13.67 -7.26
CA LEU A 100 -1.42 -14.88 -6.87
C LEU A 100 -2.92 -14.60 -6.70
N LEU A 101 -3.27 -13.45 -6.10
CA LEU A 101 -4.67 -13.02 -5.95
C LEU A 101 -5.33 -12.75 -7.30
N GLU A 102 -4.66 -12.04 -8.21
CA GLU A 102 -5.16 -11.78 -9.56
C GLU A 102 -5.44 -13.08 -10.33
N LYS A 103 -4.52 -14.04 -10.24
CA LYS A 103 -4.67 -15.37 -10.86
C LYS A 103 -5.86 -16.13 -10.28
N GLN A 104 -6.07 -16.08 -8.97
CA GLN A 104 -7.20 -16.75 -8.31
C GLN A 104 -8.54 -16.06 -8.61
N ILE A 105 -8.58 -14.73 -8.67
CA ILE A 105 -9.80 -13.97 -9.04
C ILE A 105 -10.19 -14.21 -10.50
N GLY A 106 -9.21 -14.38 -11.40
CA GLY A 106 -9.45 -14.75 -12.80
C GLY A 106 -10.00 -16.17 -13.00
N CYS A 107 -9.89 -17.05 -12.01
CA CYS A 107 -10.28 -18.47 -12.08
C CYS A 107 -11.67 -18.78 -11.47
N THR A 108 -12.51 -17.76 -11.22
CA THR A 108 -13.74 -17.82 -10.39
C THR A 108 -14.94 -18.60 -10.96
N THR A 109 -14.75 -19.57 -11.86
CA THR A 109 -15.83 -20.47 -12.31
C THR A 109 -15.86 -21.83 -11.61
N SER A 110 -14.99 -22.09 -10.62
CA SER A 110 -14.87 -23.39 -9.91
C SER A 110 -14.88 -23.22 -8.39
N ASP A 111 -15.75 -23.95 -7.69
CA ASP A 111 -15.87 -23.96 -6.23
C ASP A 111 -14.56 -24.34 -5.51
N ASP A 112 -13.70 -25.14 -6.15
CA ASP A 112 -12.38 -25.53 -5.60
C ASP A 112 -11.39 -24.36 -5.51
N CYS A 113 -11.57 -23.31 -6.33
CA CYS A 113 -10.70 -22.14 -6.31
C CYS A 113 -10.92 -21.25 -5.06
N SER A 114 -12.14 -21.29 -4.48
CA SER A 114 -12.49 -20.50 -3.30
C SER A 114 -11.81 -20.99 -2.02
N LYS A 115 -11.66 -22.33 -1.87
CA LYS A 115 -10.97 -22.94 -0.73
C LYS A 115 -9.47 -22.67 -0.77
N SER A 116 -8.84 -22.83 -1.94
CA SER A 116 -7.41 -22.55 -2.13
C SER A 116 -7.06 -21.07 -1.87
N LEU A 117 -7.90 -20.13 -2.31
CA LEU A 117 -7.74 -18.70 -2.02
C LEU A 117 -7.85 -18.42 -0.52
N THR A 118 -8.85 -19.01 0.15
CA THR A 118 -9.05 -18.82 1.60
C THR A 118 -7.88 -19.38 2.40
N GLU A 119 -7.36 -20.56 2.05
CA GLU A 119 -6.17 -21.15 2.69
C GLU A 119 -4.91 -20.32 2.44
N THR A 120 -4.75 -19.76 1.25
CA THR A 120 -3.60 -18.91 0.91
C THR A 120 -3.66 -17.58 1.67
N ILE A 121 -4.83 -16.93 1.73
CA ILE A 121 -5.05 -15.70 2.51
C ILE A 121 -4.88 -15.98 4.00
N GLN A 122 -5.42 -17.08 4.52
CA GLN A 122 -5.28 -17.46 5.92
C GLN A 122 -3.82 -17.74 6.28
N SER A 123 -3.06 -18.39 5.38
CA SER A 123 -1.63 -18.63 5.54
C SER A 123 -0.84 -17.31 5.53
N LEU A 124 -1.12 -16.40 4.58
CA LEU A 124 -0.49 -15.07 4.53
C LEU A 124 -0.80 -14.24 5.77
N TYR A 125 -2.06 -14.21 6.20
CA TYR A 125 -2.48 -13.51 7.41
C TYR A 125 -1.79 -14.09 8.65
N SER A 126 -1.70 -15.42 8.77
CA SER A 126 -1.00 -16.07 9.90
C SER A 126 0.48 -15.71 9.94
N HIS A 127 1.15 -15.66 8.78
CA HIS A 127 2.56 -15.27 8.71
C HIS A 127 2.77 -13.77 8.95
N LEU A 128 1.88 -12.91 8.46
CA LEU A 128 1.91 -11.47 8.76
C LEU A 128 1.64 -11.19 10.24
N GLU A 129 0.74 -11.95 10.89
CA GLU A 129 0.53 -11.95 12.33
C GLU A 129 1.79 -12.42 13.08
N GLN A 130 2.49 -13.45 12.58
CA GLN A 130 3.78 -13.86 13.15
C GLN A 130 4.83 -12.75 13.04
N ILE A 131 5.02 -12.16 11.85
CA ILE A 131 5.94 -11.02 11.65
C ILE A 131 5.55 -9.85 12.54
N LYS A 132 4.26 -9.54 12.65
CA LYS A 132 3.73 -8.50 13.55
C LYS A 132 4.02 -8.84 15.02
N SER A 133 3.88 -10.09 15.44
CA SER A 133 4.16 -10.53 16.82
C SER A 133 5.66 -10.56 17.16
N PHE A 134 6.53 -10.83 16.17
CA PHE A 134 7.99 -10.75 16.29
C PHE A 134 8.47 -9.29 16.29
N GLY A 135 7.91 -8.47 15.40
CA GLY A 135 8.16 -7.03 15.32
C GLY A 135 7.69 -6.30 16.58
N LEU A 136 6.47 -6.56 17.08
CA LEU A 136 5.93 -5.90 18.27
C LEU A 136 6.67 -6.26 19.56
N LYS A 137 7.18 -7.49 19.72
CA LYS A 137 8.02 -7.85 20.88
C LYS A 137 9.31 -7.02 20.95
N ASN A 138 9.83 -6.56 19.82
CA ASN A 138 11.02 -5.71 19.74
C ASN A 138 10.68 -4.20 19.65
N PHE A 139 9.48 -3.84 19.17
CA PHE A 139 9.05 -2.45 19.00
C PHE A 139 8.39 -1.84 20.26
N ASP A 140 7.72 -2.63 21.10
CA ASP A 140 7.10 -2.17 22.35
C ASP A 140 8.13 -1.66 23.39
N TYR A 141 9.42 -1.93 23.17
CA TYR A 141 10.51 -1.35 23.95
C TYR A 141 10.74 0.16 23.66
N TYR A 142 10.20 0.70 22.55
CA TYR A 142 10.65 1.99 22.02
C TYR A 142 9.57 3.05 21.76
N SER A 143 8.29 2.75 21.92
CA SER A 143 7.25 3.76 21.67
C SER A 143 6.00 3.49 22.47
N ASN A 144 5.77 4.26 23.55
CA ASN A 144 4.47 4.89 23.79
C ASN A 144 4.50 5.95 24.92
N SER A 145 4.38 7.21 24.50
CA SER A 145 3.83 8.32 25.28
C SER A 145 2.66 8.95 24.50
N ASN A 146 1.48 8.90 25.14
CA ASN A 146 0.27 9.71 24.94
C ASN A 146 -0.45 9.75 23.57
N LYS A 147 -1.67 9.20 23.51
CA LYS A 147 -2.95 9.96 23.57
C LYS A 147 -4.17 9.04 23.48
N THR A 148 -5.20 9.37 24.25
CA THR A 148 -6.50 8.68 24.40
C THR A 148 -7.61 9.48 23.74
N SER A 149 -8.56 8.81 23.08
CA SER A 149 -9.91 9.34 22.84
C SER A 149 -10.93 8.21 22.66
N GLU A 150 -11.98 8.22 23.48
CA GLU A 150 -13.16 7.35 23.47
C GLU A 150 -14.15 7.71 22.33
N PRO A 151 -15.03 6.78 21.91
CA PRO A 151 -16.26 7.14 21.22
C PRO A 151 -17.52 6.87 22.06
N SER A 152 -18.47 7.81 21.96
CA SER A 152 -19.78 7.80 22.60
C SER A 152 -20.85 7.11 21.74
N GLU A 153 -21.55 6.13 22.31
CA GLU A 153 -22.82 5.59 21.81
C GLU A 153 -24.01 6.40 22.33
N LYS A 154 -24.96 6.76 21.44
CA LYS A 154 -26.40 6.83 21.78
C LYS A 154 -27.33 7.08 20.58
N MET A 155 -28.53 6.51 20.73
CA MET A 155 -29.82 6.72 20.06
C MET A 155 -30.11 5.93 18.78
N ILE A 156 -31.15 5.08 18.81
CA ILE A 156 -32.54 5.40 18.47
C ILE A 156 -33.48 4.32 19.05
N ASN A 157 -34.57 4.75 19.70
CA ASN A 157 -35.70 3.91 20.13
C ASN A 157 -36.95 4.72 19.82
N GLU A 158 -37.80 4.26 18.92
CA GLU A 158 -39.16 4.78 18.77
C GLU A 158 -40.18 3.67 18.53
N LYS A 159 -41.33 3.85 19.16
CA LYS A 159 -42.39 2.89 19.41
C LYS A 159 -43.35 2.80 18.21
N LEU A 160 -43.80 1.59 17.88
CA LEU A 160 -44.97 1.36 17.02
C LEU A 160 -45.98 0.43 17.68
N ASP A 161 -47.25 0.73 17.40
CA ASP A 161 -48.48 0.29 18.06
C ASP A 161 -48.80 -1.20 17.76
N THR A 162 -49.11 -1.98 18.80
CA THR A 162 -49.00 -3.46 18.84
C THR A 162 -50.34 -4.19 18.69
N ASN A 163 -51.40 -3.54 18.22
CA ASN A 163 -52.74 -4.13 18.31
C ASN A 163 -53.21 -4.97 17.11
N SER A 164 -52.64 -4.81 15.91
CA SER A 164 -53.03 -5.57 14.69
C SER A 164 -52.18 -6.81 14.42
N LEU A 165 -51.04 -6.97 15.10
CA LEU A 165 -50.11 -8.09 14.94
C LEU A 165 -50.28 -9.20 15.99
N LYS A 166 -51.25 -9.09 16.90
CA LYS A 166 -51.42 -10.02 18.03
C LYS A 166 -51.52 -11.51 17.64
N PRO A 167 -52.19 -11.92 16.56
CA PRO A 167 -52.24 -13.33 16.15
C PRO A 167 -50.87 -13.85 15.69
N PHE A 168 -50.13 -13.04 14.93
CA PHE A 168 -48.80 -13.40 14.42
C PHE A 168 -47.71 -13.28 15.48
N GLN A 169 -47.80 -12.34 16.41
CA GLN A 169 -46.93 -12.24 17.59
C GLN A 169 -47.18 -13.39 18.59
N LYS A 170 -48.41 -13.89 18.71
CA LYS A 170 -48.68 -15.14 19.42
C LYS A 170 -48.01 -16.32 18.73
N LEU A 171 -48.14 -16.44 17.41
CA LEU A 171 -47.51 -17.50 16.60
C LEU A 171 -45.96 -17.49 16.69
N LEU A 172 -45.36 -16.30 16.78
CA LEU A 172 -43.91 -16.11 16.89
C LEU A 172 -43.34 -16.47 18.27
N ASN A 173 -44.17 -16.43 19.32
CA ASN A 173 -43.76 -16.70 20.70
C ASN A 173 -44.30 -18.03 21.25
N SER A 174 -45.19 -18.69 20.52
CA SER A 174 -45.73 -20.01 20.85
C SER A 174 -44.72 -21.11 20.56
N ASP A 175 -44.69 -22.13 21.41
CA ASP A 175 -44.01 -23.39 21.15
C ASP A 175 -44.73 -24.19 20.03
N ASP A 176 -44.03 -25.17 19.46
CA ASP A 176 -44.43 -25.79 18.18
C ASP A 176 -45.83 -26.44 18.23
N SER A 177 -46.32 -26.83 19.42
CA SER A 177 -47.68 -27.34 19.64
C SER A 177 -48.76 -26.26 19.59
N GLU A 178 -48.46 -25.05 20.07
CA GLU A 178 -49.42 -23.93 20.12
C GLU A 178 -49.46 -23.18 18.78
N ALA A 179 -48.35 -23.16 18.04
CA ALA A 179 -48.31 -22.65 16.66
C ALA A 179 -49.21 -23.47 15.70
N LEU A 180 -49.28 -24.79 15.87
CA LEU A 180 -50.16 -25.67 15.09
C LEU A 180 -51.65 -25.38 15.35
N LEU A 181 -52.02 -25.14 16.62
CA LEU A 181 -53.40 -24.78 16.99
C LEU A 181 -53.83 -23.44 16.41
N ILE A 182 -52.92 -22.45 16.38
CA ILE A 182 -53.19 -21.13 15.79
C ILE A 182 -53.34 -21.24 14.26
N LEU A 183 -52.56 -22.11 13.61
CA LEU A 183 -52.69 -22.35 12.16
C LEU A 183 -54.00 -23.07 11.81
N ASP A 184 -54.43 -24.04 12.62
CA ASP A 184 -55.74 -24.68 12.48
C ASP A 184 -56.89 -23.68 12.67
N GLU A 185 -56.77 -22.76 13.63
CA GLU A 185 -57.75 -21.68 13.87
C GLU A 185 -57.81 -20.70 12.69
N ILE A 186 -56.67 -20.35 12.08
CA ILE A 186 -56.62 -19.51 10.87
C ILE A 186 -57.21 -20.25 9.66
N ALA A 187 -56.95 -21.55 9.52
CA ALA A 187 -57.51 -22.37 8.44
C ALA A 187 -59.03 -22.52 8.56
N GLU A 188 -59.56 -22.71 9.78
CA GLU A 188 -61.00 -22.69 10.09
C GLU A 188 -61.63 -21.32 9.78
N GLN A 189 -60.97 -20.23 10.16
CA GLN A 189 -61.44 -18.87 9.86
C GLN A 189 -61.51 -18.61 8.36
N LEU A 190 -60.49 -19.03 7.59
CA LEU A 190 -60.48 -18.91 6.13
C LEU A 190 -61.57 -19.77 5.47
N LYS A 191 -61.81 -21.00 5.96
CA LYS A 191 -62.93 -21.83 5.51
C LYS A 191 -64.29 -21.17 5.78
N SER A 192 -64.47 -20.57 6.96
CA SER A 192 -65.71 -19.87 7.32
C SER A 192 -65.96 -18.59 6.48
N HIS A 193 -64.89 -17.88 6.10
CA HIS A 193 -64.98 -16.67 5.28
C HIS A 193 -65.30 -16.97 3.83
N LEU A 194 -64.78 -18.08 3.30
CA LEU A 194 -65.03 -18.52 1.93
C LEU A 194 -66.41 -19.19 1.77
N GLY A 195 -66.93 -19.84 2.82
CA GLY A 195 -68.29 -20.40 2.83
C GLY A 195 -69.42 -19.37 2.76
N ASN A 196 -69.15 -18.10 3.08
CA ASN A 196 -70.15 -17.03 3.15
C ASN A 196 -70.13 -16.04 1.97
N GLN A 197 -69.23 -16.20 0.99
CA GLN A 197 -69.27 -15.38 -0.21
C GLN A 197 -70.18 -16.01 -1.27
N HIS A 198 -71.29 -15.33 -1.56
CA HIS A 198 -72.28 -15.70 -2.57
C HIS A 198 -71.61 -16.00 -3.93
N ILE A 199 -71.49 -17.28 -4.27
CA ILE A 199 -71.04 -17.72 -5.59
C ILE A 199 -72.15 -17.39 -6.61
N PRO A 200 -71.87 -16.64 -7.70
CA PRO A 200 -72.87 -16.28 -8.69
C PRO A 200 -73.49 -17.53 -9.36
N SER A 201 -74.82 -17.59 -9.39
CA SER A 201 -75.66 -18.72 -9.83
C SER A 201 -75.65 -19.05 -11.34
N LYS A 202 -74.63 -18.63 -12.08
CA LYS A 202 -74.47 -18.95 -13.51
C LYS A 202 -73.12 -19.59 -13.73
N LEU A 203 -73.04 -20.90 -13.55
CA LEU A 203 -72.04 -21.80 -14.14
C LEU A 203 -72.35 -23.21 -13.63
N GLN A 204 -73.19 -23.97 -14.35
CA GLN A 204 -73.51 -25.38 -14.08
C GLN A 204 -72.57 -26.29 -14.90
N ASN A 205 -71.45 -26.66 -14.29
CA ASN A 205 -70.66 -27.86 -14.58
C ASN A 205 -69.85 -28.08 -13.30
N SER A 206 -70.35 -28.99 -12.44
CA SER A 206 -70.00 -29.06 -11.00
C SER A 206 -68.80 -29.97 -10.71
N GLU A 207 -68.58 -31.05 -11.46
CA GLU A 207 -67.52 -32.03 -11.13
C GLU A 207 -66.09 -31.55 -11.47
N ILE A 208 -65.91 -30.76 -12.54
CA ILE A 208 -64.55 -30.29 -12.93
C ILE A 208 -64.01 -29.26 -11.93
N ARG A 209 -64.90 -28.48 -11.29
CA ARG A 209 -64.50 -27.42 -10.35
C ARG A 209 -64.14 -27.92 -8.97
N GLU A 210 -64.75 -29.00 -8.50
CA GLU A 210 -64.37 -29.59 -7.21
C GLU A 210 -62.93 -30.12 -7.25
N ASN A 211 -62.55 -30.81 -8.34
CA ASN A 211 -61.18 -31.30 -8.52
C ASN A 211 -60.14 -30.17 -8.66
N GLU A 212 -60.46 -29.07 -9.33
CA GLU A 212 -59.55 -27.92 -9.46
C GLU A 212 -59.37 -27.18 -8.13
N ILE A 213 -60.45 -27.05 -7.35
CA ILE A 213 -60.42 -26.44 -6.02
C ILE A 213 -59.65 -27.34 -5.05
N GLU A 214 -59.90 -28.65 -5.05
CA GLU A 214 -59.17 -29.62 -4.22
C GLU A 214 -57.67 -29.61 -4.54
N LYS A 215 -57.30 -29.62 -5.82
CA LYS A 215 -55.90 -29.50 -6.26
C LYS A 215 -55.27 -28.15 -5.87
N PHE A 216 -56.02 -27.06 -5.89
CA PHE A 216 -55.55 -25.77 -5.40
C PHE A 216 -55.27 -25.81 -3.89
N TYR A 217 -56.15 -26.43 -3.10
CA TYR A 217 -55.94 -26.60 -1.67
C TYR A 217 -54.77 -27.54 -1.34
N GLU A 218 -54.61 -28.64 -2.08
CA GLU A 218 -53.45 -29.54 -1.93
C GLU A 218 -52.13 -28.81 -2.20
N ASN A 219 -52.06 -28.02 -3.26
CA ASN A 219 -50.88 -27.20 -3.58
C ASN A 219 -50.61 -26.16 -2.48
N LEU A 220 -51.66 -25.46 -2.01
CA LEU A 220 -51.54 -24.49 -0.93
C LEU A 220 -51.04 -25.16 0.38
N CYS A 221 -51.54 -26.35 0.71
CA CYS A 221 -51.06 -27.12 1.85
C CYS A 221 -49.59 -27.54 1.70
N CYS A 222 -49.17 -27.98 0.52
CA CYS A 222 -47.77 -28.29 0.23
C CYS A 222 -46.84 -27.08 0.37
N ASP A 223 -47.27 -25.92 -0.12
CA ASP A 223 -46.47 -24.70 -0.01
C ASP A 223 -46.40 -24.19 1.43
N LEU A 224 -47.49 -24.28 2.19
CA LEU A 224 -47.48 -24.00 3.63
C LEU A 224 -46.55 -24.94 4.41
N GLN A 225 -46.52 -26.24 4.08
CA GLN A 225 -45.58 -27.19 4.68
C GLN A 225 -44.12 -26.88 4.33
N ARG A 226 -43.83 -26.45 3.09
CA ARG A 226 -42.49 -26.00 2.70
C ARG A 226 -42.06 -24.75 3.47
N LEU A 227 -42.96 -23.78 3.61
CA LEU A 227 -42.70 -22.56 4.38
C LEU A 227 -42.46 -22.87 5.86
N LEU A 228 -43.24 -23.78 6.45
CA LEU A 228 -43.02 -24.25 7.82
C LEU A 228 -41.66 -24.92 7.99
N LYS A 229 -41.27 -25.80 7.06
CA LYS A 229 -39.95 -26.43 7.09
C LYS A 229 -38.81 -25.41 7.00
N TYR A 230 -38.94 -24.43 6.10
CA TYR A 230 -37.96 -23.35 5.96
C TYR A 230 -37.88 -22.50 7.24
N TYR A 231 -39.02 -22.17 7.84
CA TYR A 231 -39.09 -21.44 9.09
C TYR A 231 -38.41 -22.20 10.25
N SER A 232 -38.67 -23.50 10.39
CA SER A 232 -38.01 -24.34 11.38
C SER A 232 -36.49 -24.38 11.19
N GLN A 233 -36.01 -24.46 9.94
CA GLN A 233 -34.58 -24.41 9.65
C GLN A 233 -33.97 -23.05 10.04
N GLN A 234 -34.61 -21.94 9.67
CA GLN A 234 -34.17 -20.59 10.02
C GLN A 234 -34.17 -20.36 11.55
N LYS A 235 -35.14 -20.93 12.27
CA LYS A 235 -35.19 -20.91 13.74
C LYS A 235 -33.98 -21.65 14.35
N MET A 236 -33.66 -22.85 13.83
CA MET A 236 -32.47 -23.60 14.27
C MET A 236 -31.16 -22.86 14.00
N GLU A 237 -31.00 -22.27 12.81
CA GLU A 237 -29.82 -21.48 12.46
C GLU A 237 -29.67 -20.25 13.36
N LYS A 238 -30.79 -19.56 13.66
CA LYS A 238 -30.82 -18.43 14.61
C LYS A 238 -30.39 -18.87 16.01
N ASP A 239 -30.89 -20.00 16.51
CA ASP A 239 -30.55 -20.50 17.84
C ASP A 239 -29.06 -20.91 17.92
N GLU A 240 -28.53 -21.54 16.87
CA GLU A 240 -27.11 -21.89 16.78
C GLU A 240 -26.22 -20.63 16.78
N LEU A 241 -26.61 -19.61 16.02
CA LEU A 241 -25.91 -18.32 16.00
C LEU A 241 -26.00 -17.61 17.35
N SER A 242 -27.13 -17.67 18.03
CA SER A 242 -27.30 -17.10 19.38
C SER A 242 -26.31 -17.73 20.37
N ILE A 243 -26.17 -19.05 20.36
CA ILE A 243 -25.19 -19.78 21.20
C ILE A 243 -23.76 -19.37 20.85
N LYS A 244 -23.43 -19.23 19.56
CA LYS A 244 -22.10 -18.77 19.12
C LYS A 244 -21.82 -17.35 19.59
N CYS A 245 -22.78 -16.45 19.52
CA CYS A 245 -22.66 -15.07 20.02
C CYS A 245 -22.38 -15.04 21.53
N GLU A 246 -23.13 -15.79 22.34
CA GLU A 246 -22.88 -15.88 23.78
C GLU A 246 -21.46 -16.40 24.11
N LYS A 247 -20.95 -17.35 23.33
CA LYS A 247 -19.59 -17.88 23.50
C LYS A 247 -18.54 -16.81 23.16
N ILE A 248 -18.75 -16.03 22.10
CA ILE A 248 -17.87 -14.92 21.72
C ILE A 248 -17.88 -13.84 22.80
N GLU A 249 -19.04 -13.48 23.34
CA GLU A 249 -19.14 -12.48 24.42
C GLU A 249 -18.39 -12.92 25.69
N LYS A 250 -18.49 -14.20 26.06
CA LYS A 250 -17.72 -14.76 27.20
C LYS A 250 -16.21 -14.68 26.94
N ASN A 251 -15.77 -14.99 25.72
CA ASN A 251 -14.35 -14.88 25.34
C ASN A 251 -13.86 -13.42 25.33
N LEU A 252 -14.67 -12.48 24.84
CA LEU A 252 -14.34 -11.06 24.86
C LEU A 252 -14.19 -10.52 26.30
N LYS A 253 -15.08 -10.91 27.20
CA LYS A 253 -14.97 -10.58 28.64
C LYS A 253 -13.69 -11.14 29.26
N PHE A 254 -13.34 -12.38 28.91
CA PHE A 254 -12.10 -13.02 29.37
C PHE A 254 -10.84 -12.31 28.86
N HIS A 255 -10.78 -11.98 27.57
CA HIS A 255 -9.65 -11.24 26.99
C HIS A 255 -9.52 -9.82 27.56
N SER A 256 -10.65 -9.14 27.81
CA SER A 256 -10.66 -7.84 28.49
C SER A 256 -10.05 -7.92 29.89
N LEU A 257 -10.38 -8.97 30.66
CA LEU A 257 -9.81 -9.20 31.99
C LEU A 257 -8.30 -9.49 31.92
N LEU A 258 -7.85 -10.32 30.97
CA LEU A 258 -6.43 -10.60 30.74
C LEU A 258 -5.67 -9.32 30.38
N SER A 259 -6.19 -8.52 29.45
CA SER A 259 -5.60 -7.24 29.06
C SER A 259 -5.43 -6.30 30.26
N LEU A 260 -6.44 -6.22 31.13
CA LEU A 260 -6.38 -5.39 32.33
C LEU A 260 -5.31 -5.88 33.32
N ASN A 261 -5.14 -7.19 33.47
CA ASN A 261 -4.11 -7.77 34.32
C ASN A 261 -2.70 -7.52 33.76
N CYS A 262 -2.48 -7.72 32.46
CA CYS A 262 -1.20 -7.41 31.81
C CYS A 262 -0.83 -5.93 31.96
N GLN A 263 -1.82 -5.02 31.85
CA GLN A 263 -1.58 -3.58 32.09
C GLN A 263 -1.15 -3.28 33.53
N LYS A 264 -1.71 -4.00 34.52
CA LYS A 264 -1.29 -3.84 35.93
C LYS A 264 0.13 -4.35 36.18
N GLU A 265 0.49 -5.51 35.60
CA GLU A 265 1.84 -6.05 35.69
C GLU A 265 2.86 -5.10 35.05
N LEU A 266 2.59 -4.62 33.83
CA LEU A 266 3.44 -3.64 33.16
C LEU A 266 3.61 -2.34 33.98
N LYS A 267 2.55 -1.88 34.65
CA LYS A 267 2.63 -0.70 35.51
C LYS A 267 3.53 -0.96 36.73
N ASN A 268 3.46 -2.15 37.32
CA ASN A 268 4.30 -2.53 38.45
C ASN A 268 5.78 -2.67 38.04
N ASP A 269 6.04 -3.29 36.88
CA ASP A 269 7.39 -3.41 36.34
C ASP A 269 7.97 -2.04 36.02
N LYS A 270 7.19 -1.15 35.38
CA LYS A 270 7.61 0.23 35.12
C LYS A 270 7.99 0.97 36.39
N ASN A 271 7.20 0.84 37.46
CA ASN A 271 7.53 1.45 38.75
C ASN A 271 8.81 0.86 39.36
N THR A 272 9.02 -0.46 39.20
CA THR A 272 10.23 -1.15 39.68
C THR A 272 11.49 -0.75 38.90
N PHE A 273 11.37 -0.50 37.60
CA PHE A 273 12.48 0.02 36.81
C PHE A 273 12.76 1.49 37.11
N GLN A 274 11.71 2.30 37.32
CA GLN A 274 11.90 3.71 37.68
C GLN A 274 12.65 3.87 39.01
N THR A 275 12.33 3.08 40.04
CA THR A 275 13.06 3.13 41.31
C THR A 275 14.52 2.69 41.18
N LYS A 276 14.82 1.73 40.28
CA LYS A 276 16.20 1.35 39.96
C LYS A 276 16.96 2.47 39.24
N ILE A 277 16.32 3.16 38.30
CA ILE A 277 16.90 4.32 37.62
C ILE A 277 17.20 5.43 38.62
N ASP A 278 16.24 5.76 39.50
CA ASP A 278 16.42 6.81 40.51
C ASP A 278 17.57 6.47 41.49
N SER A 279 17.72 5.19 41.84
CA SER A 279 18.84 4.71 42.66
C SER A 279 20.19 4.85 41.94
N LEU A 280 20.27 4.47 40.66
CA LEU A 280 21.49 4.59 39.87
C LEU A 280 21.89 6.05 39.63
N ASP A 281 20.92 6.93 39.43
CA ASP A 281 21.15 8.37 39.30
C ASP A 281 21.75 8.96 40.58
N GLU A 282 21.32 8.47 41.75
CA GLU A 282 21.91 8.89 43.02
C GLU A 282 23.35 8.36 43.18
N ASP A 283 23.60 7.10 42.80
CA ASP A 283 24.97 6.52 42.80
C ASP A 283 25.91 7.31 41.87
N ILE A 284 25.44 7.70 40.67
CA ILE A 284 26.20 8.53 39.72
C ILE A 284 26.53 9.89 40.33
N LYS A 285 25.58 10.54 41.03
CA LYS A 285 25.84 11.81 41.73
C LYS A 285 26.90 11.65 42.81
N GLN A 286 26.83 10.57 43.60
CA GLN A 286 27.84 10.28 44.63
C GLN A 286 29.23 10.06 44.01
N LEU A 287 29.31 9.31 42.90
CA LEU A 287 30.56 9.10 42.16
C LEU A 287 31.13 10.41 41.60
N HIS A 288 30.29 11.27 41.02
CA HIS A 288 30.72 12.59 40.55
C HIS A 288 31.27 13.45 41.71
N LEU A 289 30.65 13.41 42.89
CA LEU A 289 31.16 14.11 44.06
C LEU A 289 32.54 13.59 44.48
N GLN A 290 32.74 12.27 44.46
CA GLN A 290 34.04 11.66 44.76
C GLN A 290 35.13 12.01 43.73
N ILE A 291 34.79 12.02 42.43
CA ILE A 291 35.71 12.45 41.37
C ILE A 291 36.13 13.90 41.59
N LYS A 292 35.16 14.79 41.83
CA LYS A 292 35.44 16.20 42.10
C LYS A 292 36.36 16.39 43.31
N MET A 293 36.11 15.68 44.41
CA MET A 293 36.98 15.71 45.59
C MET A 293 38.41 15.24 45.27
N LYS A 294 38.59 14.23 44.42
CA LYS A 294 39.91 13.75 43.99
C LYS A 294 40.62 14.75 43.10
N ASP A 295 39.91 15.40 42.19
CA ASP A 295 40.45 16.45 41.32
C ASP A 295 40.93 17.66 42.12
N ASP A 296 40.14 18.11 43.11
CA ASP A 296 40.53 19.18 44.02
C ASP A 296 41.82 18.83 44.81
N LEU A 297 41.93 17.56 45.24
CA LEU A 297 43.12 17.04 45.93
C LEU A 297 44.34 16.97 45.01
N LEU A 298 44.14 16.58 43.76
CA LEU A 298 45.19 16.56 42.74
C LEU A 298 45.68 17.97 42.42
N ASN A 299 44.76 18.92 42.26
CA ASN A 299 45.07 20.33 42.04
C ASN A 299 45.89 20.90 43.22
N LEU A 300 45.51 20.58 44.46
CA LEU A 300 46.27 20.98 45.64
C LEU A 300 47.70 20.39 45.65
N LYS A 301 47.86 19.13 45.24
CA LYS A 301 49.19 18.50 45.10
C LYS A 301 50.03 19.17 44.02
N ASN A 302 49.43 19.47 42.87
CA ASN A 302 50.10 20.15 41.76
C ASN A 302 50.61 21.53 42.19
N VAL A 303 49.80 22.32 42.89
CA VAL A 303 50.21 23.63 43.44
C VAL A 303 51.39 23.49 44.41
N LYS A 304 51.41 22.45 45.26
CA LYS A 304 52.54 22.19 46.16
C LYS A 304 53.81 21.81 45.40
N ILE A 305 53.69 20.98 44.36
CA ILE A 305 54.83 20.59 43.51
C ILE A 305 55.38 21.81 42.76
N GLU A 306 54.51 22.64 42.17
CA GLU A 306 54.94 23.87 41.50
C GLU A 306 55.67 24.82 42.45
N LYS A 307 55.21 24.94 43.69
CA LYS A 307 55.89 25.74 44.72
C LYS A 307 57.27 25.15 45.03
N PHE A 308 57.37 23.84 45.23
CA PHE A 308 58.63 23.16 45.48
C PHE A 308 59.62 23.35 44.33
N ILE A 309 59.18 23.21 43.07
CA ILE A 309 60.01 23.46 41.89
C ILE A 309 60.50 24.92 41.85
N LYS A 310 59.65 25.90 42.19
CA LYS A 310 60.05 27.30 42.26
C LYS A 310 61.11 27.54 43.34
N ASP A 311 60.90 26.99 44.54
CA ASP A 311 61.83 27.13 45.67
C ASP A 311 63.19 26.45 45.35
N GLU A 312 63.17 25.28 44.71
CA GLU A 312 64.39 24.58 44.31
C GLU A 312 65.13 25.31 43.17
N ASN A 313 64.40 25.87 42.21
CA ASN A 313 65.00 26.73 41.17
C ASN A 313 65.67 27.98 41.76
N ILE A 314 65.06 28.60 42.78
CA ILE A 314 65.68 29.72 43.51
C ILE A 314 66.97 29.26 44.19
N SER A 315 66.95 28.12 44.89
CA SER A 315 68.16 27.56 45.54
C SER A 315 69.28 27.24 44.54
N VAL A 316 68.93 26.69 43.36
CA VAL A 316 69.89 26.43 42.28
C VAL A 316 70.47 27.73 41.74
N MET A 317 69.65 28.78 41.59
CA MET A 317 70.11 30.10 41.15
C MET A 317 71.06 30.74 42.17
N GLU A 318 70.75 30.68 43.46
CA GLU A 318 71.63 31.17 44.53
C GLU A 318 72.97 30.42 44.57
N LYS A 319 72.95 29.08 44.39
CA LYS A 319 74.17 28.28 44.26
C LYS A 319 74.99 28.67 43.03
N LYS A 320 74.35 28.95 41.90
CA LYS A 320 75.05 29.44 40.68
C LYS A 320 75.68 30.81 40.90
N GLU A 321 75.03 31.71 41.62
CA GLU A 321 75.62 33.01 41.97
C GLU A 321 76.78 32.89 42.96
N LEU A 322 76.68 31.99 43.94
CA LEU A 322 77.79 31.68 44.85
C LEU A 322 78.98 31.07 44.11
N LEU A 323 78.73 30.20 43.13
CA LEU A 323 79.78 29.65 42.26
C LEU A 323 80.49 30.74 41.47
N LYS A 324 79.74 31.67 40.87
CA LYS A 324 80.32 32.84 40.18
C LYS A 324 81.13 33.75 41.11
N LYS A 325 80.66 33.96 42.35
CA LYS A 325 81.41 34.74 43.36
C LYS A 325 82.67 34.03 43.82
N ASN A 326 82.65 32.70 43.93
CA ASN A 326 83.83 31.90 44.26
C ASN A 326 84.85 31.85 43.12
N GLU A 327 84.40 31.83 41.86
CA GLU A 327 85.29 31.97 40.69
C GLU A 327 86.01 33.33 40.68
N ILE A 328 85.32 34.42 41.02
CA ILE A 328 85.92 35.76 41.14
C ILE A 328 86.89 35.85 42.34
N LEU A 329 86.59 35.16 43.44
CA LEU A 329 87.43 35.10 44.63
C LEU A 329 88.72 34.28 44.40
N GLU A 330 88.65 33.17 43.66
CA GLU A 330 89.82 32.38 43.25
C GLU A 330 90.69 33.14 42.25
N GLN A 331 90.10 33.83 41.27
CA GLN A 331 90.85 34.73 40.37
C GLN A 331 91.60 35.84 41.15
N SER A 332 90.97 36.39 42.20
CA SER A 332 91.59 37.43 43.04
C SER A 332 92.69 36.87 43.97
N LYS A 333 92.65 35.58 44.34
CA LYS A 333 93.72 34.90 45.11
C LYS A 333 94.89 34.49 44.24
N GLU A 334 94.63 34.10 42.99
CA GLU A 334 95.66 33.78 42.00
C GLU A 334 96.49 35.02 41.63
N GLU A 335 95.85 36.20 41.50
CA GLU A 335 96.54 37.48 41.28
C GLU A 335 97.45 37.90 42.47
N LEU A 336 97.08 37.53 43.71
CA LEU A 336 97.82 37.88 44.93
C LEU A 336 99.02 36.93 45.22
N ASN A 337 98.94 35.69 44.77
CA ASN A 337 100.05 34.72 44.79
C ASN A 337 101.01 34.90 43.60
N PHE A 338 100.52 35.37 42.44
CA PHE A 338 101.33 35.68 41.27
C PHE A 338 102.35 36.80 41.54
N ILE A 339 102.04 37.78 42.40
CA ILE A 339 102.96 38.86 42.79
C ILE A 339 104.11 38.36 43.70
N LYS A 340 103.95 37.23 44.39
CA LYS A 340 104.96 36.70 45.33
C LYS A 340 105.98 35.74 44.72
N GLU A 341 105.63 35.01 43.66
CA GLU A 341 106.56 34.03 43.04
C GLU A 341 107.14 34.46 41.67
N SER A 342 106.60 35.52 41.06
CA SER A 342 107.06 36.02 39.76
C SER A 342 108.45 36.68 39.76
N PHE A 343 109.08 36.92 40.92
CA PHE A 343 110.43 37.51 40.96
C PHE A 343 111.59 36.51 40.77
N LYS A 344 111.34 35.20 40.70
CA LYS A 344 112.44 34.20 40.58
C LYS A 344 112.39 33.25 39.38
N LEU A 345 111.33 33.25 38.57
CA LEU A 345 111.21 32.31 37.44
C LEU A 345 110.73 32.95 36.11
N VAL A 346 110.91 34.26 35.92
CA VAL A 346 110.45 34.97 34.70
C VAL A 346 111.39 34.80 33.48
N ASN A 347 112.62 34.32 33.65
CA ASN A 347 113.57 34.22 32.53
C ASN A 347 113.56 32.91 31.73
N LYS A 348 112.61 31.97 31.97
CA LYS A 348 112.54 30.71 31.19
C LYS A 348 111.17 30.36 30.58
N ASN A 349 110.05 30.92 31.06
CA ASN A 349 108.70 30.53 30.61
C ASN A 349 108.03 31.52 29.62
N ASN A 350 108.71 32.62 29.25
CA ASN A 350 108.08 33.67 28.43
C ASN A 350 107.85 33.28 26.96
N THR A 351 108.56 32.27 26.45
CA THR A 351 108.47 31.84 25.04
C THR A 351 107.35 30.82 24.78
N GLU A 352 106.98 29.98 25.75
CA GLU A 352 105.84 29.04 25.60
C GLU A 352 104.48 29.73 25.76
N MET A 353 104.39 30.76 26.60
CA MET A 353 103.14 31.50 26.83
C MET A 353 102.76 32.40 25.65
N GLU A 354 103.74 33.00 24.95
CA GLU A 354 103.48 33.73 23.71
C GLU A 354 102.97 32.82 22.58
N GLN A 355 103.44 31.57 22.51
CA GLN A 355 102.95 30.60 21.54
C GLN A 355 101.49 30.20 21.81
N LYS A 356 101.13 29.93 23.08
CA LYS A 356 99.74 29.63 23.47
C LYS A 356 98.81 30.83 23.30
N LEU A 357 99.29 32.04 23.58
CA LEU A 357 98.52 33.28 23.37
C LEU A 357 98.19 33.51 21.89
N ASN A 358 99.15 33.25 21.00
CA ASN A 358 98.95 33.36 19.56
C ASN A 358 98.02 32.26 19.02
N GLN A 359 98.09 31.05 19.58
CA GLN A 359 97.17 29.97 19.26
C GLN A 359 95.72 30.32 19.66
N ILE A 360 95.49 30.77 20.89
CA ILE A 360 94.17 31.18 21.37
C ILE A 360 93.62 32.37 20.58
N LYS A 361 94.47 33.32 20.17
CA LYS A 361 94.07 34.42 19.29
C LYS A 361 93.64 33.93 17.91
N SER A 362 94.31 32.91 17.37
CA SER A 362 93.93 32.31 16.08
C SER A 362 92.61 31.51 16.18
N GLU A 363 92.40 30.78 17.27
CA GLU A 363 91.18 30.02 17.53
C GLU A 363 89.97 30.94 17.76
N ASN A 364 90.14 32.04 18.50
CA ASN A 364 89.09 33.06 18.66
C ASN A 364 88.72 33.73 17.35
N LYS A 365 89.68 33.90 16.43
CA LYS A 365 89.42 34.47 15.11
C LYS A 365 88.58 33.53 14.25
N ILE A 366 88.83 32.22 14.33
CA ILE A 366 88.06 31.16 13.65
C ILE A 366 86.66 31.01 14.27
N LEU A 367 86.55 31.07 15.61
CA LEU A 367 85.26 31.02 16.29
C LEU A 367 84.40 32.23 15.93
N ASN A 368 84.98 33.44 15.89
CA ASN A 368 84.25 34.64 15.48
C ASN A 368 83.80 34.59 14.02
N SER A 369 84.59 34.02 13.10
CA SER A 369 84.14 33.86 11.72
C SER A 369 82.96 32.88 11.62
N LYS A 370 83.03 31.73 12.31
CA LYS A 370 81.93 30.76 12.37
C LYS A 370 80.67 31.34 13.02
N ASN A 371 80.81 32.15 14.06
CA ASN A 371 79.67 32.76 14.73
C ASN A 371 78.96 33.75 13.81
N ASN A 372 79.71 34.50 12.99
CA ASN A 372 79.14 35.41 12.00
C ASN A 372 78.42 34.66 10.87
N GLU A 373 78.94 33.51 10.43
CA GLU A 373 78.26 32.63 9.46
C GLU A 373 76.93 32.11 10.02
N ILE A 374 76.90 31.66 11.28
CA ILE A 374 75.67 31.22 11.95
C ILE A 374 74.65 32.36 12.09
N ILE A 375 75.10 33.58 12.38
CA ILE A 375 74.21 34.76 12.45
C ILE A 375 73.58 35.02 11.07
N GLN A 376 74.36 34.98 10.00
CA GLN A 376 73.85 35.16 8.64
C GLN A 376 72.86 34.05 8.24
N GLU A 377 73.15 32.80 8.58
CA GLU A 377 72.25 31.68 8.34
C GLU A 377 70.92 31.84 9.10
N ASN A 378 70.97 32.28 10.35
CA ASN A 378 69.78 32.57 11.15
C ASN A 378 68.95 33.73 10.58
N GLU A 379 69.58 34.79 10.06
CA GLU A 379 68.86 35.87 9.39
C GLU A 379 68.14 35.41 8.12
N ILE A 380 68.76 34.52 7.34
CA ILE A 380 68.12 33.89 6.17
C ILE A 380 66.94 33.03 6.60
N ASN A 381 67.10 32.24 7.67
CA ASN A 381 66.03 31.40 8.20
C ASN A 381 64.85 32.21 8.74
N CYS A 382 65.09 33.34 9.40
CA CYS A 382 64.03 34.26 9.84
C CYS A 382 63.22 34.80 8.63
N LYS A 383 63.89 35.23 7.55
CA LYS A 383 63.21 35.67 6.33
C LYS A 383 62.37 34.55 5.69
N ASN A 384 62.86 33.31 5.73
CA ASN A 384 62.10 32.16 5.25
C ASN A 384 60.85 31.89 6.10
N ILE A 385 60.94 32.03 7.43
CA ILE A 385 59.78 31.91 8.33
C ILE A 385 58.73 32.98 8.02
N ASP A 386 59.13 34.23 7.80
CA ASP A 386 58.21 35.32 7.43
C ASP A 386 57.50 35.04 6.10
N ASN A 387 58.22 34.52 5.11
CA ASN A 387 57.64 34.09 3.84
C ASN A 387 56.62 32.95 4.01
N ILE A 388 56.93 31.95 4.83
CA ILE A 388 56.00 30.84 5.14
C ILE A 388 54.76 31.36 5.88
N GLN A 389 54.92 32.28 6.84
CA GLN A 389 53.79 32.88 7.55
C GLN A 389 52.88 33.67 6.61
N ASN A 390 53.45 34.43 5.68
CA ASN A 390 52.67 35.16 4.68
C ASN A 390 51.94 34.20 3.73
N HIS A 391 52.59 33.13 3.30
CA HIS A 391 51.95 32.08 2.50
C HIS A 391 50.78 31.41 3.24
N ASN A 392 50.95 31.08 4.52
CA ASN A 392 49.89 30.49 5.35
C ASN A 392 48.69 31.45 5.50
N LYS A 393 48.93 32.75 5.67
CA LYS A 393 47.86 33.76 5.69
C LYS A 393 47.07 33.80 4.37
N GLU A 394 47.72 33.62 3.23
CA GLU A 394 47.03 33.51 1.94
C GLU A 394 46.23 32.21 1.79
N LEU A 395 46.77 31.09 2.28
CA LEU A 395 46.05 29.81 2.31
C LEU A 395 44.81 29.89 3.19
N ASP A 396 44.89 30.55 4.35
CA ASP A 396 43.74 30.77 5.23
C ASP A 396 42.65 31.64 4.58
N LYS A 397 43.05 32.68 3.84
CA LYS A 397 42.10 33.47 3.03
C LYS A 397 41.40 32.62 1.96
N LYS A 398 42.15 31.76 1.26
CA LYS A 398 41.58 30.83 0.27
C LYS A 398 40.65 29.81 0.92
N ARG A 399 41.05 29.23 2.05
CA ARG A 399 40.25 28.29 2.82
C ARG A 399 38.93 28.92 3.27
N LYS A 400 38.97 30.15 3.79
CA LYS A 400 37.77 30.89 4.20
C LYS A 400 36.84 31.15 3.01
N SER A 401 37.38 31.59 1.87
CA SER A 401 36.60 31.77 0.64
C SER A 401 35.96 30.48 0.13
N LEU A 402 36.63 29.32 0.27
CA LEU A 402 36.06 28.01 -0.09
C LEU A 402 34.94 27.59 0.86
N ILE A 403 35.08 27.85 2.16
CA ILE A 403 34.03 27.59 3.15
C ILE A 403 32.79 28.44 2.84
N ASP A 404 32.96 29.73 2.54
CA ASP A 404 31.84 30.62 2.19
C ASP A 404 31.09 30.12 0.94
N LYS A 405 31.83 29.60 -0.06
CA LYS A 405 31.22 28.97 -1.26
C LYS A 405 30.47 27.68 -0.95
N LEU A 406 30.97 26.86 -0.02
CA LEU A 406 30.26 25.65 0.41
C LEU A 406 28.94 26.00 1.08
N VAL A 407 28.93 27.01 1.95
CA VAL A 407 27.70 27.52 2.59
C VAL A 407 26.69 28.01 1.54
N GLU A 408 27.14 28.72 0.51
CA GLU A 408 26.26 29.18 -0.58
C GLU A 408 25.66 28.00 -1.38
N ILE A 409 26.45 26.94 -1.62
CA ILE A 409 25.98 25.72 -2.29
C ILE A 409 24.98 24.97 -1.41
N ASP A 410 25.24 24.82 -0.12
CA ASP A 410 24.33 24.17 0.83
C ASP A 410 22.99 24.91 0.90
N GLN A 411 23.04 26.25 0.91
CA GLN A 411 21.83 27.07 0.91
C GLN A 411 21.03 26.93 -0.39
N LYS A 412 21.71 26.86 -1.56
CA LYS A 412 21.05 26.56 -2.84
C LYS A 412 20.43 25.16 -2.86
N TYR A 413 21.11 24.17 -2.29
CA TYR A 413 20.60 22.81 -2.19
C TYR A 413 19.33 22.73 -1.33
N GLU A 414 19.32 23.34 -0.14
CA GLU A 414 18.12 23.34 0.71
C GLU A 414 16.97 24.13 0.07
N ASN A 415 17.24 25.22 -0.67
CA ASN A 415 16.21 25.92 -1.43
C ASN A 415 15.58 25.04 -2.53
N LEU A 416 16.40 24.34 -3.32
CA LEU A 416 15.92 23.41 -4.35
C LEU A 416 15.17 22.21 -3.78
N LYS A 417 15.56 21.76 -2.58
CA LYS A 417 14.88 20.68 -1.86
C LYS A 417 13.49 21.13 -1.39
N CYS A 418 13.36 22.34 -0.86
CA CYS A 418 12.07 22.95 -0.53
C CYS A 418 11.17 23.09 -1.77
N GLU A 419 11.72 23.52 -2.91
CA GLU A 419 10.99 23.62 -4.18
C GLU A 419 10.53 22.25 -4.70
N ASN A 420 11.34 21.20 -4.55
CA ASN A 420 10.93 19.84 -4.89
C ASN A 420 9.80 19.32 -3.99
N ILE A 421 9.79 19.69 -2.71
CA ILE A 421 8.70 19.31 -1.79
C ILE A 421 7.39 19.96 -2.23
N THR A 422 7.40 21.26 -2.54
CA THR A 422 6.18 21.96 -3.01
C THR A 422 5.68 21.44 -4.35
N LEU A 423 6.58 21.09 -5.28
CA LEU A 423 6.21 20.43 -6.54
C LEU A 423 5.57 19.06 -6.30
N LYS A 424 6.10 18.24 -5.39
CA LYS A 424 5.51 16.95 -5.02
C LYS A 424 4.11 17.11 -4.41
N GLU A 425 3.92 18.08 -3.52
CA GLU A 425 2.61 18.37 -2.94
C GLU A 425 1.59 18.80 -4.00
N ASN A 426 2.01 19.61 -4.98
CA ASN A 426 1.15 20.02 -6.09
C ASN A 426 0.79 18.82 -6.98
N ASN A 427 1.75 17.95 -7.30
CA ASN A 427 1.50 16.72 -8.07
C ASN A 427 0.54 15.79 -7.33
N ASN A 428 0.65 15.66 -6.00
CA ASN A 428 -0.30 14.86 -5.20
C ASN A 428 -1.72 15.46 -5.23
N LYS A 429 -1.84 16.79 -5.18
CA LYS A 429 -3.14 17.47 -5.35
C LYS A 429 -3.73 17.26 -6.75
N GLU A 430 -2.89 17.11 -7.76
CA GLU A 430 -3.33 16.81 -9.13
C GLU A 430 -3.72 15.33 -9.30
N CYS A 431 -2.97 14.41 -8.68
CA CYS A 431 -3.31 12.98 -8.63
C CYS A 431 -4.68 12.75 -8.01
N THR A 432 -4.94 13.36 -6.84
CA THR A 432 -6.25 13.26 -6.16
C THR A 432 -7.40 13.90 -6.96
N LYS A 433 -7.14 14.92 -7.78
CA LYS A 433 -8.13 15.46 -8.71
C LYS A 433 -8.42 14.48 -9.85
N ASN A 434 -7.39 13.83 -10.39
CA ASN A 434 -7.53 12.85 -11.46
C ASN A 434 -8.24 11.57 -10.99
N GLU A 435 -7.96 11.11 -9.78
CA GLU A 435 -8.69 9.99 -9.16
C GLU A 435 -10.19 10.29 -9.04
N LYS A 436 -10.56 11.46 -8.49
CA LYS A 436 -11.96 11.91 -8.42
C LYS A 436 -12.61 12.05 -9.79
N LEU A 437 -11.85 12.43 -10.82
CA LEU A 437 -12.36 12.49 -12.19
C LEU A 437 -12.59 11.09 -12.77
N ASN A 438 -11.67 10.15 -12.51
CA ASN A 438 -11.79 8.76 -12.94
C ASN A 438 -12.99 8.06 -12.27
N GLU A 439 -13.22 8.30 -10.97
CA GLU A 439 -14.42 7.82 -10.28
C GLU A 439 -15.71 8.34 -10.94
N LYS A 440 -15.75 9.63 -11.29
CA LYS A 440 -16.90 10.22 -12.02
C LYS A 440 -17.10 9.59 -13.40
N ILE A 441 -16.02 9.28 -14.12
CA ILE A 441 -16.08 8.60 -15.41
C ILE A 441 -16.62 7.17 -15.23
N LEU A 442 -16.15 6.45 -14.21
CA LEU A 442 -16.62 5.10 -13.90
C LEU A 442 -18.12 5.08 -13.58
N MET A 443 -18.59 6.02 -12.76
CA MET A 443 -20.02 6.16 -12.44
C MET A 443 -20.87 6.45 -13.68
N LYS A 444 -20.43 7.39 -14.54
CA LYS A 444 -21.12 7.67 -15.82
C LYS A 444 -21.13 6.46 -16.75
N ASN A 445 -20.07 5.66 -16.78
CA ASN A 445 -20.04 4.44 -17.58
C ASN A 445 -21.01 3.37 -17.07
N MET A 446 -21.15 3.24 -15.75
CA MET A 446 -22.16 2.37 -15.15
C MET A 446 -23.58 2.86 -15.47
N GLU A 447 -23.86 4.15 -15.35
CA GLU A 447 -25.14 4.76 -15.74
C GLU A 447 -25.45 4.47 -17.22
N ASN A 448 -24.50 4.72 -18.13
CA ASN A 448 -24.66 4.43 -19.55
C ASN A 448 -24.95 2.94 -19.82
N LYS A 449 -24.30 2.03 -19.09
CA LYS A 449 -24.57 0.59 -19.20
C LYS A 449 -25.99 0.24 -18.75
N THR A 450 -26.51 0.89 -17.70
CA THR A 450 -27.90 0.70 -17.27
C THR A 450 -28.91 1.27 -18.27
N LEU A 451 -28.63 2.45 -18.84
CA LEU A 451 -29.47 3.06 -19.86
C LEU A 451 -29.50 2.23 -21.14
N LYS A 452 -28.35 1.66 -21.55
CA LYS A 452 -28.27 0.74 -22.69
C LYS A 452 -29.15 -0.49 -22.49
N LYS A 453 -29.05 -1.15 -21.32
CA LYS A 453 -29.93 -2.29 -20.98
C LYS A 453 -31.42 -1.93 -21.00
N LYS A 454 -31.80 -0.73 -20.55
CA LYS A 454 -33.18 -0.25 -20.63
C LYS A 454 -33.61 -0.03 -22.09
N SER A 455 -32.77 0.58 -22.91
CA SER A 455 -33.00 0.76 -24.35
C SER A 455 -33.23 -0.58 -25.06
N ASP A 456 -32.39 -1.57 -24.80
CA ASP A 456 -32.49 -2.90 -25.41
C ASP A 456 -33.79 -3.60 -25.00
N LYS A 457 -34.22 -3.45 -23.73
CA LYS A 457 -35.53 -3.94 -23.26
C LYS A 457 -36.69 -3.29 -24.00
N PHE A 458 -36.66 -1.96 -24.18
CA PHE A 458 -37.69 -1.24 -24.93
C PHE A 458 -37.74 -1.66 -26.40
N GLU A 459 -36.60 -1.93 -27.04
CA GLU A 459 -36.57 -2.45 -28.42
C GLU A 459 -37.21 -3.85 -28.53
N ILE A 460 -36.96 -4.74 -27.58
CA ILE A 460 -37.58 -6.06 -27.53
C ILE A 460 -39.10 -5.93 -27.35
N GLU A 461 -39.54 -5.08 -26.44
CA GLU A 461 -40.97 -4.87 -26.18
C GLU A 461 -41.67 -4.24 -27.39
N LEU A 462 -41.03 -3.28 -28.08
CA LEU A 462 -41.54 -2.70 -29.31
C LEU A 462 -41.68 -3.76 -30.42
N LYS A 463 -40.70 -4.66 -30.58
CA LYS A 463 -40.79 -5.78 -31.53
C LYS A 463 -41.95 -6.72 -31.18
N ASN A 464 -42.15 -7.03 -29.90
CA ASN A 464 -43.26 -7.85 -29.44
C ASN A 464 -44.62 -7.21 -29.75
N GLN A 465 -44.76 -5.91 -29.51
CA GLN A 465 -45.98 -5.17 -29.84
C GLN A 465 -46.25 -5.12 -31.35
N ILE A 466 -45.22 -4.95 -32.18
CA ILE A 466 -45.34 -5.00 -33.64
C ILE A 466 -45.82 -6.39 -34.09
N ASN A 467 -45.28 -7.47 -33.53
CA ASN A 467 -45.70 -8.84 -33.85
C ASN A 467 -47.16 -9.08 -33.44
N LEU A 468 -47.56 -8.66 -32.24
CA LEU A 468 -48.94 -8.77 -31.78
C LEU A 468 -49.90 -7.99 -32.70
N LEU A 469 -49.52 -6.80 -33.17
CA LEU A 469 -50.31 -6.03 -34.13
C LEU A 469 -50.44 -6.75 -35.49
N LYS A 470 -49.40 -7.45 -35.96
CA LYS A 470 -49.48 -8.27 -37.18
C LYS A 470 -50.47 -9.41 -37.03
N GLU A 471 -50.41 -10.16 -35.92
CA GLU A 471 -51.35 -11.24 -35.64
C GLU A 471 -52.81 -10.75 -35.57
N LYS A 472 -53.04 -9.59 -34.94
CA LYS A 472 -54.37 -8.99 -34.87
C LYS A 472 -54.88 -8.56 -36.25
N ARG A 473 -54.01 -8.02 -37.11
CA ARG A 473 -54.36 -7.68 -38.50
C ARG A 473 -54.72 -8.91 -39.31
N GLU A 474 -53.97 -9.99 -39.16
CA GLU A 474 -54.25 -11.26 -39.85
C GLU A 474 -55.60 -11.84 -39.41
N LYS A 475 -55.92 -11.81 -38.11
CA LYS A 475 -57.25 -12.19 -37.62
C LYS A 475 -58.38 -11.34 -38.20
N ILE A 476 -58.17 -10.02 -38.33
CA ILE A 476 -59.16 -9.12 -38.96
C ILE A 476 -59.37 -9.48 -40.44
N ILE A 477 -58.30 -9.79 -41.17
CA ILE A 477 -58.39 -10.23 -42.57
C ILE A 477 -59.21 -11.51 -42.66
N ASN A 478 -58.89 -12.52 -41.84
CA ASN A 478 -59.63 -13.80 -41.83
C ASN A 478 -61.12 -13.63 -41.50
N LEU A 479 -61.45 -12.78 -40.52
CA LEU A 479 -62.84 -12.47 -40.18
C LEU A 479 -63.57 -11.72 -41.30
N ASN A 480 -62.89 -10.81 -41.99
CA ASN A 480 -63.48 -10.12 -43.14
C ASN A 480 -63.77 -11.09 -44.29
N ASP A 481 -62.88 -12.04 -44.57
CA ASP A 481 -63.12 -13.08 -45.57
C ASP A 481 -64.31 -13.97 -45.20
N GLU A 482 -64.47 -14.29 -43.91
CA GLU A 482 -65.64 -15.04 -43.41
C GLU A 482 -66.95 -14.24 -43.57
N ILE A 483 -66.93 -12.94 -43.29
CA ILE A 483 -68.07 -12.04 -43.53
C ILE A 483 -68.43 -12.00 -45.02
N ILE A 484 -67.44 -11.96 -45.92
CA ILE A 484 -67.68 -11.98 -47.37
C ILE A 484 -68.37 -13.29 -47.76
N LYS A 485 -67.87 -14.44 -47.28
CA LYS A 485 -68.50 -15.75 -47.53
C LYS A 485 -69.94 -15.82 -47.01
N LEU A 486 -70.19 -15.29 -45.81
CA LEU A 486 -71.54 -15.22 -45.24
C LEU A 486 -72.47 -14.34 -46.09
N LYS A 487 -71.99 -13.19 -46.56
CA LYS A 487 -72.76 -12.33 -47.48
C LYS A 487 -73.05 -13.00 -48.82
N GLU A 488 -72.13 -13.80 -49.34
CA GLU A 488 -72.37 -14.59 -50.55
C GLU A 488 -73.39 -15.71 -50.31
N ASN A 489 -73.33 -16.39 -49.16
CA ASN A 489 -74.34 -17.35 -48.74
C ASN A 489 -75.72 -16.71 -48.58
N ASP A 490 -75.80 -15.51 -47.97
CA ASP A 490 -77.05 -14.75 -47.83
C ASP A 490 -77.63 -14.40 -49.22
N ARG A 491 -76.79 -13.96 -50.16
CA ARG A 491 -77.20 -13.72 -51.57
C ARG A 491 -77.69 -14.99 -52.27
N LEU A 492 -77.10 -16.15 -51.98
CA LEU A 492 -77.54 -17.44 -52.51
C LEU A 492 -78.87 -17.88 -51.88
N LEU A 493 -79.08 -17.61 -50.59
CA LEU A 493 -80.35 -17.84 -49.90
C LEU A 493 -81.46 -16.93 -50.45
N GLU A 494 -81.17 -15.65 -50.70
CA GLU A 494 -82.10 -14.72 -51.37
C GLU A 494 -82.49 -15.19 -52.78
N LYS A 495 -81.57 -15.85 -53.50
CA LYS A 495 -81.82 -16.37 -54.86
C LYS A 495 -82.59 -17.70 -54.87
N ASN A 496 -82.42 -18.54 -53.85
CA ASN A 496 -83.02 -19.87 -53.77
C ASN A 496 -84.36 -19.91 -53.02
N TYR A 497 -84.72 -18.85 -52.27
CA TYR A 497 -85.99 -18.74 -51.54
C TYR A 497 -86.67 -17.38 -51.80
N PRO A 498 -87.32 -17.18 -52.96
CA PRO A 498 -87.97 -15.91 -53.30
C PRO A 498 -89.21 -15.59 -52.45
N GLU A 499 -89.73 -16.56 -51.70
CA GLU A 499 -91.00 -16.47 -50.96
C GLU A 499 -90.90 -15.67 -49.64
N PHE A 500 -89.69 -15.30 -49.20
CA PHE A 500 -89.47 -14.48 -47.99
C PHE A 500 -89.32 -12.98 -48.26
N ASN A 501 -89.37 -12.52 -49.52
CA ASN A 501 -89.40 -11.10 -49.87
C ASN A 501 -90.83 -10.58 -49.94
N ALA A 502 -91.48 -10.47 -48.77
CA ALA A 502 -92.65 -9.62 -48.62
C ALA A 502 -92.20 -8.16 -48.60
N ASN A 503 -92.47 -7.48 -49.71
CA ASN A 503 -92.40 -6.04 -49.87
C ASN A 503 -93.04 -5.32 -48.67
N VAL A 504 -92.27 -4.48 -47.98
CA VAL A 504 -92.82 -3.32 -47.27
C VAL A 504 -92.55 -2.10 -48.12
N THR A 505 -93.59 -1.74 -48.87
CA THR A 505 -93.72 -0.51 -49.63
C THR A 505 -93.78 0.71 -48.70
N GLU A 506 -93.02 1.73 -49.11
CA GLU A 506 -93.44 3.14 -49.17
C GLU A 506 -94.00 3.79 -47.90
N ASP A 507 -93.14 4.59 -47.26
CA ASP A 507 -93.49 5.98 -46.98
C ASP A 507 -92.22 6.84 -47.14
N GLN A 508 -92.01 7.34 -48.36
CA GLN A 508 -91.14 8.47 -48.62
C GLN A 508 -92.00 9.73 -48.49
N ASN A 509 -91.75 10.54 -47.46
CA ASN A 509 -91.73 12.01 -47.57
C ASN A 509 -91.42 12.63 -46.20
N ASP A 510 -90.13 12.74 -45.89
CA ASP A 510 -89.60 14.02 -45.42
C ASP A 510 -88.09 14.06 -45.64
N MET A 511 -87.73 14.50 -46.85
CA MET A 511 -86.40 15.04 -47.11
C MET A 511 -86.13 16.22 -46.16
N LYS A 512 -85.33 15.97 -45.12
CA LYS A 512 -84.34 16.96 -44.69
C LYS A 512 -82.98 16.30 -44.64
N LYS A 513 -82.31 16.44 -45.80
CA LYS A 513 -80.89 16.75 -45.98
C LYS A 513 -80.09 16.60 -44.69
N THR A 514 -79.14 15.66 -44.71
CA THR A 514 -77.75 15.84 -44.23
C THR A 514 -77.44 17.27 -43.84
N ASN A 515 -77.95 17.70 -42.69
CA ASN A 515 -77.61 18.95 -42.10
C ASN A 515 -76.40 18.58 -41.27
N VAL A 516 -75.22 18.81 -41.82
CA VAL A 516 -73.96 18.60 -41.12
C VAL A 516 -74.03 19.28 -39.75
N ALA A 517 -74.81 20.36 -39.57
CA ALA A 517 -75.04 20.96 -38.27
C ALA A 517 -75.88 20.10 -37.31
N TYR A 518 -76.84 19.30 -37.77
CA TYR A 518 -77.61 18.36 -36.93
C TYR A 518 -76.74 17.16 -36.52
N ASP A 519 -75.98 16.60 -37.46
CA ASP A 519 -75.04 15.51 -37.17
C ASP A 519 -73.88 15.98 -36.29
N MET A 520 -73.33 17.17 -36.55
CA MET A 520 -72.36 17.82 -35.65
C MET A 520 -72.98 18.09 -34.29
N ASN A 521 -74.26 18.48 -34.19
CA ASN A 521 -74.89 18.69 -32.89
C ASN A 521 -75.11 17.36 -32.14
N MET A 522 -75.42 16.27 -32.84
CA MET A 522 -75.46 14.93 -32.24
C MET A 522 -74.08 14.41 -31.85
N GLN A 523 -73.04 14.68 -32.64
CA GLN A 523 -71.66 14.41 -32.29
C GLN A 523 -71.17 15.27 -31.13
N ILE A 524 -71.55 16.54 -31.06
CA ILE A 524 -71.24 17.44 -29.95
C ILE A 524 -71.95 16.94 -28.69
N LYS A 525 -73.22 16.52 -28.76
CA LYS A 525 -73.93 15.89 -27.63
C LYS A 525 -73.27 14.57 -27.19
N ALA A 526 -72.84 13.74 -28.14
CA ALA A 526 -72.12 12.50 -27.85
C ALA A 526 -70.75 12.79 -27.21
N ASN A 527 -70.04 13.81 -27.68
CA ASN A 527 -68.76 14.24 -27.13
C ASN A 527 -68.94 14.92 -25.76
N ILE A 528 -70.00 15.68 -25.52
CA ILE A 528 -70.35 16.22 -24.21
C ILE A 528 -70.58 15.07 -23.23
N ARG A 529 -71.39 14.06 -23.58
CA ARG A 529 -71.58 12.87 -22.74
C ARG A 529 -70.27 12.10 -22.49
N ARG A 530 -69.41 12.01 -23.50
CA ARG A 530 -68.10 11.37 -23.38
C ARG A 530 -67.16 12.18 -22.46
N ILE A 531 -67.17 13.51 -22.56
CA ILE A 531 -66.45 14.44 -21.67
C ILE A 531 -66.99 14.34 -20.24
N GLU A 532 -68.31 14.25 -20.05
CA GLU A 532 -68.92 14.05 -18.73
C GLU A 532 -68.51 12.71 -18.11
N LYS A 533 -68.51 11.63 -18.91
CA LYS A 533 -68.00 10.32 -18.48
C LYS A 533 -66.52 10.38 -18.12
N MET A 534 -65.69 11.04 -18.93
CA MET A 534 -64.26 11.23 -18.62
C MET A 534 -64.04 12.13 -17.40
N LYS A 535 -64.87 13.17 -17.20
CA LYS A 535 -64.82 14.02 -15.99
C LYS A 535 -65.17 13.20 -14.76
N LYS A 536 -66.20 12.34 -14.83
CA LYS A 536 -66.56 11.43 -13.75
C LYS A 536 -65.42 10.45 -13.44
N GLN A 537 -64.83 9.83 -14.47
CA GLN A 537 -63.68 8.95 -14.31
C GLN A 537 -62.44 9.68 -13.78
N ASN A 538 -62.20 10.93 -14.18
CA ASN A 538 -61.13 11.76 -13.63
C ASN A 538 -61.40 12.16 -12.17
N ILE A 539 -62.66 12.40 -11.79
CA ILE A 539 -63.01 12.62 -10.38
C ILE A 539 -62.76 11.34 -9.57
N GLU A 540 -63.18 10.17 -10.08
CA GLU A 540 -62.92 8.87 -9.45
C GLU A 540 -61.41 8.58 -9.34
N LEU A 541 -60.64 8.81 -10.41
CA LEU A 541 -59.18 8.68 -10.41
C LEU A 541 -58.53 9.68 -9.45
N ASN A 542 -58.98 10.93 -9.38
CA ASN A 542 -58.45 11.89 -8.43
C ASN A 542 -58.82 11.55 -6.98
N CYS A 543 -59.98 10.93 -6.74
CA CYS A 543 -60.32 10.37 -5.44
C CYS A 543 -59.41 9.19 -5.09
N LEU A 544 -59.15 8.27 -6.02
CA LEU A 544 -58.20 7.16 -5.84
C LEU A 544 -56.76 7.65 -5.65
N ILE A 545 -56.34 8.68 -6.40
CA ILE A 545 -55.02 9.31 -6.22
C ILE A 545 -54.96 10.01 -4.87
N LYS A 546 -56.03 10.67 -4.43
CA LYS A 546 -56.12 11.22 -3.07
C LYS A 546 -56.00 10.12 -2.02
N GLU A 547 -56.70 9.01 -2.17
CA GLU A 547 -56.58 7.83 -1.29
C GLU A 547 -55.17 7.22 -1.31
N ILE A 548 -54.52 7.15 -2.47
CA ILE A 548 -53.14 6.68 -2.59
C ILE A 548 -52.18 7.70 -1.97
N SER A 549 -52.47 9.00 -2.07
CA SER A 549 -51.64 10.05 -1.47
C SER A 549 -51.79 10.14 0.05
N THR A 550 -52.98 9.90 0.59
CA THR A 550 -53.21 9.77 2.04
C THR A 550 -52.60 8.47 2.56
N LYS A 551 -52.69 7.37 1.80
CA LYS A 551 -51.93 6.14 2.08
C LYS A 551 -50.41 6.35 2.01
N LYS A 552 -49.91 7.21 1.12
CA LYS A 552 -48.48 7.56 1.04
C LYS A 552 -47.97 8.39 2.21
N THR A 553 -48.80 9.25 2.79
CA THR A 553 -48.44 9.97 4.03
C THR A 553 -48.50 9.08 5.27
N GLU A 554 -49.25 7.97 5.23
CA GLU A 554 -49.27 6.93 6.26
C GLU A 554 -48.13 5.90 6.10
N THR A 555 -47.43 5.87 4.97
CA THR A 555 -46.32 4.93 4.68
C THR A 555 -44.93 5.59 4.63
N ASN A 556 -44.77 6.82 5.14
CA ASN A 556 -43.48 7.52 5.13
C ASN A 556 -42.73 7.55 6.48
N ASP A 557 -43.23 6.87 7.50
CA ASP A 557 -42.43 6.48 8.67
C ASP A 557 -42.29 4.96 8.72
N SER A 558 -41.57 4.40 7.74
CA SER A 558 -40.68 3.23 7.91
C SER A 558 -40.29 2.65 6.55
N CYS A 559 -38.98 2.74 6.28
CA CYS A 559 -38.21 1.84 5.45
C CYS A 559 -38.19 2.09 3.92
N TYR A 560 -37.20 2.91 3.53
CA TYR A 560 -36.25 2.47 2.51
C TYR A 560 -35.56 1.19 2.99
N GLU A 561 -35.27 0.28 2.05
CA GLU A 561 -34.70 -1.07 2.19
C GLU A 561 -35.79 -2.13 2.42
N SER A 562 -36.19 -2.95 1.46
CA SER A 562 -35.50 -3.44 0.27
C SER A 562 -36.51 -4.28 -0.52
N ASN A 563 -36.52 -4.19 -1.86
CA ASN A 563 -37.01 -5.28 -2.71
C ASN A 563 -36.36 -5.17 -4.09
N LEU A 564 -35.24 -5.87 -4.21
CA LEU A 564 -34.50 -6.16 -5.42
C LEU A 564 -34.34 -7.68 -5.51
N THR A 565 -35.46 -8.39 -5.46
CA THR A 565 -35.58 -9.84 -5.70
C THR A 565 -36.96 -10.09 -6.27
N ASP A 566 -37.11 -10.05 -7.60
CA ASP A 566 -38.18 -10.73 -8.36
C ASP A 566 -38.01 -10.52 -9.88
N ILE A 567 -36.83 -10.90 -10.40
CA ILE A 567 -36.62 -11.17 -11.83
C ILE A 567 -35.76 -12.44 -11.94
N LYS A 568 -36.30 -13.61 -11.59
CA LYS A 568 -35.62 -14.90 -11.87
C LYS A 568 -36.48 -16.12 -12.23
N ASP A 569 -37.80 -16.01 -12.39
CA ASP A 569 -38.61 -17.20 -12.72
C ASP A 569 -39.35 -17.09 -14.05
N ASN A 570 -38.61 -17.16 -15.17
CA ASN A 570 -39.22 -17.45 -16.48
C ASN A 570 -38.27 -18.13 -17.48
N GLU A 571 -37.51 -19.15 -17.04
CA GLU A 571 -36.75 -20.04 -17.93
C GLU A 571 -36.73 -21.49 -17.40
N LYS A 572 -37.86 -22.22 -17.42
CA LYS A 572 -37.85 -23.70 -17.43
C LYS A 572 -39.08 -24.27 -18.12
N GLU A 573 -39.10 -24.22 -19.45
CA GLU A 573 -39.85 -25.17 -20.27
C GLU A 573 -39.17 -25.29 -21.65
N ASN A 574 -38.24 -26.24 -21.77
CA ASN A 574 -37.98 -27.02 -22.99
C ASN A 574 -36.85 -28.01 -22.73
N MET A 575 -37.25 -29.26 -22.47
CA MET A 575 -36.38 -30.41 -22.30
C MET A 575 -36.18 -31.05 -23.70
N TYR A 576 -35.04 -30.82 -24.34
CA TYR A 576 -34.58 -31.60 -25.50
C TYR A 576 -33.48 -32.57 -25.06
N THR A 577 -33.52 -33.79 -25.59
CA THR A 577 -32.76 -34.95 -25.12
C THR A 577 -31.27 -34.89 -25.44
N SER A 578 -30.48 -35.32 -24.46
CA SER A 578 -29.01 -35.30 -24.32
C SER A 578 -28.19 -36.10 -25.35
N LYS A 579 -28.71 -36.43 -26.54
CA LYS A 579 -27.98 -37.24 -27.55
C LYS A 579 -27.44 -36.45 -28.75
N ASP A 580 -27.88 -35.21 -28.97
CA ASP A 580 -27.44 -34.39 -30.11
C ASP A 580 -26.25 -33.46 -29.80
N TYR A 581 -25.91 -33.28 -28.51
CA TYR A 581 -24.79 -32.43 -28.10
C TYR A 581 -23.41 -33.09 -28.26
N ASP A 582 -23.32 -34.42 -28.14
CA ASP A 582 -22.04 -35.12 -28.28
C ASP A 582 -21.54 -35.11 -29.74
N LEU A 583 -22.45 -35.14 -30.72
CA LEU A 583 -22.11 -35.09 -32.14
C LEU A 583 -21.70 -33.69 -32.62
N LEU A 584 -22.25 -32.63 -32.00
CA LEU A 584 -21.87 -31.24 -32.27
C LEU A 584 -20.56 -30.86 -31.56
N PHE A 585 -20.28 -31.45 -30.39
CA PHE A 585 -19.04 -31.21 -29.66
C PHE A 585 -17.83 -31.81 -30.39
N GLU A 586 -17.94 -33.03 -30.95
CA GLU A 586 -16.87 -33.61 -31.78
C GLU A 586 -16.59 -32.80 -33.06
N GLN A 587 -17.62 -32.29 -33.74
CA GLN A 587 -17.45 -31.44 -34.93
C GLN A 587 -16.79 -30.09 -34.64
N HIS A 588 -16.94 -29.55 -33.42
CA HIS A 588 -16.32 -28.29 -33.02
C HIS A 588 -14.87 -28.47 -32.52
N VAL A 589 -14.54 -29.63 -31.93
CA VAL A 589 -13.16 -29.98 -31.54
C VAL A 589 -12.29 -30.20 -32.78
N ASP A 590 -12.82 -30.83 -33.83
CA ASP A 590 -12.07 -31.03 -35.08
C ASP A 590 -11.79 -29.71 -35.81
N LYS A 591 -12.76 -28.79 -35.86
CA LYS A 591 -12.58 -27.43 -36.41
C LYS A 591 -11.58 -26.58 -35.60
N ALA A 592 -11.55 -26.74 -34.28
CA ALA A 592 -10.57 -26.07 -33.43
C ALA A 592 -9.14 -26.62 -33.66
N SER A 593 -9.01 -27.91 -34.00
CA SER A 593 -7.73 -28.54 -34.34
C SER A 593 -7.17 -28.07 -35.70
N GLU A 594 -8.04 -27.82 -36.69
CA GLU A 594 -7.65 -27.27 -38.00
C GLU A 594 -7.20 -25.80 -37.91
N ASN A 595 -7.92 -24.97 -37.14
CA ASN A 595 -7.51 -23.57 -36.91
C ASN A 595 -6.16 -23.47 -36.17
N LYS A 596 -5.85 -24.43 -35.28
CA LYS A 596 -4.55 -24.48 -34.59
C LYS A 596 -3.40 -24.87 -35.52
N LYS A 597 -3.65 -25.68 -36.56
CA LYS A 597 -2.67 -25.99 -37.62
C LYS A 597 -2.44 -24.80 -38.56
N GLN A 598 -3.47 -24.00 -38.82
CA GLN A 598 -3.36 -22.81 -39.67
C GLN A 598 -2.55 -21.69 -39.00
N ILE A 599 -2.74 -21.47 -37.69
CA ILE A 599 -1.97 -20.49 -36.90
C ILE A 599 -0.49 -20.88 -36.76
N ASN A 600 -0.18 -22.17 -36.62
CA ASN A 600 1.22 -22.65 -36.56
C ASN A 600 1.97 -22.49 -37.89
N ASN A 601 1.27 -22.57 -39.04
CA ASN A 601 1.88 -22.32 -40.35
C ASN A 601 2.14 -20.83 -40.60
N GLU A 602 1.30 -19.93 -40.08
CA GLU A 602 1.53 -18.48 -40.16
C GLU A 602 2.67 -18.02 -39.24
N THR A 603 2.85 -18.66 -38.07
CA THR A 603 4.00 -18.39 -37.19
C THR A 603 5.32 -18.90 -37.76
N LEU A 604 5.32 -20.03 -38.49
CA LEU A 604 6.51 -20.51 -39.20
C LEU A 604 6.92 -19.60 -40.37
N ASN A 605 5.96 -18.97 -41.05
CA ASN A 605 6.25 -17.96 -42.07
C ASN A 605 6.80 -16.65 -41.48
N ALA A 606 6.38 -16.26 -40.28
CA ALA A 606 6.92 -15.08 -39.58
C ALA A 606 8.38 -15.28 -39.11
N ILE A 607 8.77 -16.51 -38.74
CA ILE A 607 10.16 -16.86 -38.41
C ILE A 607 11.08 -16.79 -39.65
N GLY A 608 10.54 -17.06 -40.85
CA GLY A 608 11.25 -16.88 -42.12
C GLY A 608 11.66 -15.43 -42.39
N ILE A 609 10.85 -14.45 -41.99
CA ILE A 609 11.11 -13.01 -42.19
C ILE A 609 12.26 -12.53 -41.27
N TYR A 610 12.40 -13.10 -40.07
CA TYR A 610 13.51 -12.77 -39.16
C TYR A 610 14.88 -13.24 -39.68
N SER A 611 14.92 -14.26 -40.55
CA SER A 611 16.16 -14.72 -41.18
C SER A 611 16.67 -13.78 -42.28
N HIS A 612 15.79 -12.98 -42.88
CA HIS A 612 16.16 -12.00 -43.91
C HIS A 612 16.69 -10.68 -43.33
N ILE A 613 16.19 -10.26 -42.16
CA ILE A 613 16.68 -9.05 -41.47
C ILE A 613 18.12 -9.25 -40.96
N LYS A 614 18.50 -10.47 -40.57
CA LYS A 614 19.87 -10.78 -40.14
C LYS A 614 20.89 -10.78 -41.29
N LYS A 615 20.46 -10.95 -42.54
CA LYS A 615 21.32 -10.85 -43.74
C LYS A 615 21.51 -9.41 -44.25
N LEU A 616 20.66 -8.46 -43.86
CA LEU A 616 20.83 -7.05 -44.24
C LEU A 616 21.81 -6.29 -43.32
N ASN A 617 22.02 -6.77 -42.09
CA ASN A 617 23.00 -6.18 -41.15
C ASN A 617 24.46 -6.64 -41.36
N THR A 618 24.74 -7.44 -42.39
CA THR A 618 26.11 -7.86 -42.74
C THR A 618 26.66 -7.20 -44.00
N ILE A 619 25.92 -6.24 -44.60
CA ILE A 619 26.32 -5.55 -45.84
C ILE A 619 26.67 -4.06 -45.60
N SER A 620 26.57 -3.55 -44.37
CA SER A 620 26.86 -2.13 -44.06
C SER A 620 28.28 -1.82 -43.60
N ASP A 621 29.20 -2.79 -43.54
CA ASP A 621 30.57 -2.58 -43.04
C ASP A 621 31.64 -2.39 -44.14
N GLU A 622 31.24 -2.30 -45.41
CA GLU A 622 32.14 -1.96 -46.52
C GLU A 622 31.68 -0.67 -47.19
N ASN A 623 32.09 0.47 -46.63
CA ASN A 623 32.49 1.70 -47.33
C ASN A 623 32.34 2.94 -46.43
N SER A 624 33.45 3.37 -45.82
CA SER A 624 33.82 4.79 -45.79
C SER A 624 35.16 4.97 -45.09
N ASN A 625 36.21 5.08 -45.92
CA ASN A 625 37.42 5.79 -45.57
C ASN A 625 37.07 7.24 -45.22
N THR A 626 37.43 7.71 -44.03
CA THR A 626 38.01 9.05 -43.81
C THR A 626 38.38 9.27 -42.33
N SER A 627 39.52 9.95 -42.14
CA SER A 627 39.91 10.72 -40.94
C SER A 627 40.48 9.97 -39.72
N SER A 628 41.82 9.96 -39.70
CA SER A 628 42.74 9.38 -38.74
C SER A 628 43.08 10.29 -37.54
N ALA A 629 42.09 10.76 -36.76
CA ALA A 629 42.38 11.61 -35.59
C ALA A 629 41.58 11.30 -34.30
N GLN A 630 40.69 10.31 -34.26
CA GLN A 630 39.86 10.01 -33.07
C GLN A 630 40.02 8.59 -32.48
N ARG A 631 41.08 7.84 -32.85
CA ARG A 631 41.40 6.52 -32.28
C ARG A 631 42.47 6.55 -31.18
N ARG A 632 42.33 7.39 -30.14
CA ARG A 632 43.19 7.29 -28.92
C ARG A 632 42.48 7.33 -27.57
N ILE A 633 41.14 7.36 -27.49
CA ILE A 633 40.47 7.50 -26.18
C ILE A 633 39.51 6.34 -25.81
N LEU A 634 39.27 5.35 -26.67
CA LEU A 634 38.27 4.29 -26.40
C LEU A 634 38.79 2.85 -26.55
N VAL A 635 39.90 2.49 -25.89
CA VAL A 635 40.34 1.09 -25.74
C VAL A 635 40.80 0.77 -24.30
N SER A 636 40.12 1.27 -23.27
CA SER A 636 40.51 0.97 -21.88
C SER A 636 39.36 0.61 -20.94
N HIS A 637 38.27 0.02 -21.45
CA HIS A 637 37.17 -0.49 -20.61
C HIS A 637 36.85 -1.97 -20.87
N ARG A 638 37.89 -2.81 -20.85
CA ARG A 638 37.76 -4.20 -20.39
C ARG A 638 38.57 -4.32 -19.09
N LYS A 639 37.99 -3.83 -17.99
CA LYS A 639 38.58 -4.02 -16.66
C LYS A 639 38.47 -5.49 -16.27
N SER A 640 39.62 -6.16 -16.35
CA SER A 640 39.91 -7.38 -15.61
C SER A 640 39.62 -7.17 -14.11
N ASN A 641 38.88 -8.10 -13.49
CA ASN A 641 38.79 -8.29 -12.04
C ASN A 641 40.16 -8.70 -11.46
N ARG A 642 41.19 -7.86 -11.58
CA ARG A 642 42.47 -8.07 -10.89
C ARG A 642 42.34 -7.47 -9.50
N ARG A 643 42.24 -8.35 -8.49
CA ARG A 643 42.40 -7.99 -7.09
C ARG A 643 43.88 -7.68 -6.84
N TYR A 644 44.17 -6.62 -6.10
CA TYR A 644 45.52 -6.22 -5.72
C TYR A 644 45.81 -6.70 -4.29
N CYS A 645 46.89 -7.43 -4.05
CA CYS A 645 47.20 -7.92 -2.71
C CYS A 645 48.33 -7.13 -2.06
N CYS A 646 48.16 -6.74 -0.80
CA CYS A 646 49.23 -6.16 0.02
C CYS A 646 50.35 -7.18 0.19
N ASN A 647 51.59 -6.80 -0.13
CA ASN A 647 52.71 -7.73 -0.07
C ASN A 647 53.01 -8.20 1.35
N SER A 648 52.77 -7.34 2.35
CA SER A 648 53.04 -7.60 3.77
C SER A 648 51.97 -8.48 4.44
N CYS A 649 50.69 -8.15 4.29
CA CYS A 649 49.61 -8.86 5.02
C CYS A 649 48.72 -9.76 4.14
N LYS A 650 48.96 -9.80 2.83
CA LYS A 650 48.19 -10.58 1.83
C LYS A 650 46.70 -10.22 1.66
N ARG A 651 46.20 -9.15 2.28
CA ARG A 651 44.82 -8.67 2.03
C ARG A 651 44.63 -8.17 0.61
N SER A 652 43.47 -8.49 0.02
CA SER A 652 43.12 -8.15 -1.36
C SER A 652 42.23 -6.91 -1.45
N TYR A 653 42.53 -6.00 -2.38
CA TYR A 653 41.86 -4.73 -2.60
C TYR A 653 41.33 -4.63 -4.03
N LEU A 654 40.17 -4.01 -4.19
CA LEU A 654 39.52 -3.81 -5.49
C LEU A 654 40.08 -2.62 -6.29
N SER A 655 40.88 -1.77 -5.65
CA SER A 655 41.54 -0.63 -6.30
C SER A 655 42.98 -0.46 -5.82
N VAL A 656 43.83 0.05 -6.70
CA VAL A 656 45.22 0.40 -6.40
C VAL A 656 45.28 1.50 -5.33
N HIS A 657 44.27 2.37 -5.26
CA HIS A 657 44.26 3.45 -4.29
C HIS A 657 44.04 2.91 -2.87
N ALA A 658 43.13 1.96 -2.69
CA ALA A 658 42.90 1.29 -1.41
C ALA A 658 44.12 0.46 -0.97
N LEU A 659 44.82 -0.19 -1.93
CA LEU A 659 46.10 -0.84 -1.66
C LEU A 659 47.14 0.15 -1.13
N LYS A 660 47.34 1.28 -1.82
CA LYS A 660 48.36 2.27 -1.44
C LYS A 660 48.09 2.90 -0.07
N SER A 661 46.83 3.22 0.24
CA SER A 661 46.47 3.73 1.56
C SER A 661 46.77 2.69 2.63
N HIS A 662 46.46 1.42 2.39
CA HIS A 662 46.77 0.34 3.33
C HIS A 662 48.28 0.08 3.46
N GLU A 663 49.04 0.11 2.38
CA GLU A 663 50.50 -0.09 2.40
C GLU A 663 51.23 0.97 3.23
N MET A 664 50.74 2.22 3.28
CA MET A 664 51.32 3.26 4.15
C MET A 664 51.18 2.93 5.65
N TYR A 665 50.11 2.25 6.05
CA TYR A 665 49.88 1.85 7.44
C TYR A 665 50.41 0.46 7.76
N CYS A 666 50.50 -0.44 6.77
CA CYS A 666 50.97 -1.81 6.96
C CYS A 666 52.50 -1.92 7.06
N SER A 667 53.23 -0.84 6.72
CA SER A 667 54.68 -0.72 6.90
C SER A 667 55.11 -0.12 8.24
N MET A 668 54.16 0.31 9.08
CA MET A 668 54.35 0.60 10.51
C MET A 668 53.93 -0.62 11.31
#